data_AF-A0AAU3G854-F1
#
_entry.id   AF-A0AAU3G854-F1
#
_cell.length_a   1.000
_cell.length_b   1.000
_cell.length_c   1.000
_cell.angle_alpha   90.00
_cell.angle_beta   90.00
_cell.angle_gamma   90.00
#
_symmetry.space_group_name_H-M   'P 1'
#
loop_
_entity.id
_entity.type
_entity.pdbx_description
1 polymer ?
#
loop_
_entity_poly.entity_id
_entity_poly.type
_entity_poly.pdbx_seq_one_letter_code
_entity_poly.pdbx_strand_id
1 'polypeptide(L)'
;MTDGEALTPRGERPLGLLRLLAEDLRTIAERDPSVRSRPEALLHPVLPAMWLHRVAHLLYRGGRRLPARLLMLLARGVTGVEIHPGAVLGRRVFVDHGAAVVIGETAVVGDDVTIYHQVTLGAVGWWRDNRRAEGERRHPVIGARVVLGVGATVLGPVHVGDDAIVGARALVLGDVPAGARAVAPLGAVSPRRRTASSVEGPLAGLTRRRPSRDGDRFPARAHLSRPPDERNGSMNPDNTVLIVGATDETVRKAKELGLTVLLLQHPTKVSPEQEELADVLRVVDYTDWAVVEPVARELREEPGFRVAVSITEPGLENAGRVNDLFGLGGTGYQVTRRLRDKLAMRRHLAELDPSAVAAAPLLRREDLDSFGAVHGYPFIVKPTDATASIGVYRVGGPEDAEQVWATVEGLRGTRTDRISTMYLLQDFLMEEYVEGPEFSVEAFSFAGRHVVVAITEKFVHAERFAELGHALPARLEESAQDQIRASVGRFLDLIGLRDGVSHTEVRIGARGPVIIESHNRIAGDAIPELVRGAYGIDLSRYALGWPFGLVAELPDRPEAHAGASVRFLVSEPGRVESVEGAGDAAAQDGVLDVRITAKPGDTVHSIRDNWDRLGLVAVTGPDTTAAIRRGAEVIEDTIRIRVAGEDGRTWLAHVAEAGSPAGVRA
;
A
#
# COMPACT_ATOMS: atom_id res chain seq x y z
N MET A 1 13.89 -3.41 44.44
CA MET A 1 14.51 -2.20 45.03
C MET A 1 13.75 -1.01 44.48
N THR A 2 13.03 -0.34 45.37
CA THR A 2 12.35 0.93 45.12
C THR A 2 13.38 2.02 45.07
N ASP A 3 13.56 2.72 43.95
CA ASP A 3 14.17 4.05 43.95
C ASP A 3 13.67 4.83 42.74
N GLY A 4 12.62 5.61 42.98
CA GLY A 4 12.27 6.77 42.19
C GLY A 4 13.26 7.89 42.50
N GLU A 5 14.49 7.77 42.01
CA GLU A 5 15.32 8.96 41.81
C GLU A 5 14.69 9.76 40.69
N ALA A 6 14.03 10.85 41.10
CA ALA A 6 13.55 11.88 40.21
C ALA A 6 14.72 12.35 39.34
N LEU A 7 14.63 12.10 38.03
CA LEU A 7 15.38 12.82 37.02
C LEU A 7 14.99 14.31 37.10
N THR A 8 15.57 15.02 38.06
CA THR A 8 15.60 16.48 38.06
C THR A 8 16.69 16.92 37.08
N PRO A 9 16.43 17.90 36.21
CA PRO A 9 17.49 18.52 35.43
C PRO A 9 18.53 19.11 36.39
N ARG A 10 19.77 18.61 36.30
CA ARG A 10 21.04 19.05 36.92
C ARG A 10 20.93 20.03 38.13
N GLY A 11 21.13 19.49 39.32
CA GLY A 11 21.94 20.12 40.40
C GLY A 11 21.43 21.36 41.16
N GLU A 12 20.34 22.02 40.75
CA GLU A 12 19.81 23.19 41.46
C GLU A 12 18.63 22.85 42.39
N ARG A 13 18.50 23.55 43.53
CA ARG A 13 17.38 23.36 44.47
C ARG A 13 16.05 23.60 43.73
N PRO A 14 15.04 22.73 43.89
CA PRO A 14 13.75 22.90 43.21
C PRO A 14 13.12 24.23 43.60
N LEU A 15 12.75 25.03 42.59
CA LEU A 15 12.09 26.31 42.79
C LEU A 15 10.69 26.09 43.38
N GLY A 16 10.30 26.96 44.32
CA GLY A 16 8.91 27.00 44.79
C GLY A 16 7.96 27.39 43.65
N LEU A 17 6.71 26.90 43.71
CA LEU A 17 5.67 27.09 42.68
C LEU A 17 5.59 28.55 42.19
N LEU A 18 5.51 29.53 43.11
CA LEU A 18 5.41 30.95 42.77
C LEU A 18 6.58 31.45 41.91
N ARG A 19 7.79 30.92 42.12
CA ARG A 19 8.96 31.27 41.30
C ARG A 19 8.88 30.64 39.92
N LEU A 20 8.37 29.41 39.81
CA LEU A 20 8.16 28.76 38.51
C LEU A 20 7.10 29.49 37.69
N LEU A 21 5.98 29.89 38.30
CA LEU A 21 4.93 30.66 37.63
C LEU A 21 5.46 32.03 37.14
N ALA A 22 6.29 32.68 37.97
CA ALA A 22 6.96 33.92 37.59
C ALA A 22 8.01 33.73 36.48
N GLU A 23 8.73 32.61 36.47
CA GLU A 23 9.65 32.23 35.38
C GLU A 23 8.89 31.96 34.08
N ASP A 24 7.74 31.29 34.10
CA ASP A 24 6.92 31.05 32.90
C ASP A 24 6.46 32.37 32.27
N LEU A 25 5.92 33.28 33.09
CA LEU A 25 5.49 34.61 32.64
C LEU A 25 6.65 35.41 32.03
N ARG A 26 7.82 35.36 32.67
CA ARG A 26 9.03 36.02 32.19
C ARG A 26 9.50 35.40 30.87
N THR A 27 9.48 34.07 30.77
CA THR A 27 9.91 33.34 29.56
C THR A 27 9.07 33.73 28.36
N ILE A 28 7.74 33.84 28.52
CA ILE A 28 6.84 34.33 27.46
C ILE A 28 7.21 35.76 27.06
N ALA A 29 7.37 36.66 28.02
CA ALA A 29 7.74 38.05 27.75
C ALA A 29 9.12 38.21 27.08
N GLU A 30 10.03 37.25 27.26
CA GLU A 30 11.38 37.27 26.68
C GLU A 30 11.48 36.56 25.33
N ARG A 31 10.70 35.51 25.09
CA ARG A 31 10.81 34.63 23.92
C ARG A 31 9.73 34.83 22.86
N ASP A 32 8.56 35.37 23.23
CA ASP A 32 7.51 35.69 22.26
C ASP A 32 7.75 37.09 21.66
N PRO A 33 8.10 37.21 20.36
CA PRO A 33 8.36 38.50 19.74
C PRO A 33 7.11 39.38 19.60
N SER A 34 5.91 38.82 19.74
CA SER A 34 4.64 39.55 19.66
C SER A 34 4.28 40.26 20.97
N VAL A 35 4.86 39.83 22.09
CA VAL A 35 4.60 40.38 23.42
C VAL A 35 5.58 41.53 23.71
N ARG A 36 5.05 42.72 23.96
CA ARG A 36 5.87 43.94 24.18
C ARG A 36 6.03 44.29 25.66
N SER A 37 5.28 43.65 26.56
CA SER A 37 5.33 43.94 27.99
C SER A 37 4.85 42.76 28.86
N ARG A 38 5.21 42.76 30.16
CA ARG A 38 4.77 41.72 31.11
C ARG A 38 3.24 41.65 31.32
N PRO A 39 2.50 42.77 31.37
CA PRO A 39 1.03 42.71 31.42
C PRO A 39 0.42 42.05 30.17
N GLU A 40 1.01 42.27 28.99
CA GLU A 40 0.58 41.62 27.74
C GLU A 40 0.88 40.11 27.76
N ALA A 41 2.01 39.71 28.35
CA ALA A 41 2.35 38.30 28.56
C ALA A 41 1.31 37.54 29.42
N LEU A 42 0.58 38.22 30.31
CA LEU A 42 -0.51 37.60 31.09
C LEU A 42 -1.70 37.18 30.22
N LEU A 43 -1.86 37.78 29.05
CA LEU A 43 -2.92 37.45 28.10
C LEU A 43 -2.51 36.34 27.12
N HIS A 44 -1.26 35.84 27.22
CA HIS A 44 -0.79 34.80 26.33
C HIS A 44 -1.58 33.49 26.53
N PRO A 45 -2.12 32.88 25.46
CA PRO A 45 -3.10 31.79 25.57
C PRO A 45 -2.55 30.52 26.22
N VAL A 46 -1.22 30.35 26.23
CA VAL A 46 -0.57 29.16 26.79
C VAL A 46 -0.17 29.33 28.27
N LEU A 47 -0.12 30.55 28.79
CA LEU A 47 0.27 30.79 30.19
C LEU A 47 -0.67 30.07 31.18
N PRO A 48 -2.02 30.10 31.02
CA PRO A 48 -2.91 29.33 31.88
C PRO A 48 -2.64 27.82 31.83
N ALA A 49 -2.27 27.27 30.67
CA ALA A 49 -1.98 25.84 30.52
C ALA A 49 -0.75 25.44 31.35
N MET A 50 0.33 26.22 31.27
CA MET A 50 1.56 25.98 32.03
C MET A 50 1.32 26.08 33.53
N TRP A 51 0.60 27.13 33.97
CA TRP A 51 0.30 27.34 35.39
C TRP A 51 -0.61 26.25 35.97
N LEU A 52 -1.68 25.91 35.27
CA LEU A 52 -2.60 24.84 35.69
C LEU A 52 -1.89 23.48 35.71
N HIS A 53 -1.01 23.20 34.74
CA HIS A 53 -0.18 21.99 34.78
C HIS A 53 0.73 21.97 36.01
N ARG A 54 1.43 23.06 36.35
CA ARG A 54 2.31 23.10 37.54
C ARG A 54 1.54 22.83 38.83
N VAL A 55 0.32 23.34 38.97
CA VAL A 55 -0.56 23.02 40.11
C VAL A 55 -1.05 21.57 40.04
N ALA A 56 -1.47 21.09 38.87
CA ALA A 56 -1.94 19.72 38.66
C ALA A 56 -0.84 18.70 38.96
N HIS A 57 0.40 18.97 38.57
CA HIS A 57 1.56 18.14 38.82
C HIS A 57 1.85 18.03 40.32
N LEU A 58 1.76 19.13 41.07
CA LEU A 58 1.90 19.11 42.54
C LEU A 58 0.80 18.28 43.20
N LEU A 59 -0.45 18.42 42.76
CA LEU A 59 -1.57 17.60 43.24
C LEU A 59 -1.37 16.11 42.91
N TYR A 60 -0.92 15.80 41.69
CA TYR A 60 -0.64 14.45 41.23
C TYR A 60 0.47 13.79 42.06
N ARG A 61 1.58 14.50 42.30
CA ARG A 61 2.68 14.03 43.18
C ARG A 61 2.26 13.88 44.63
N GLY A 62 1.30 14.68 45.10
CA GLY A 62 0.68 14.54 46.42
C GLY A 62 -0.38 13.43 46.51
N GLY A 63 -0.51 12.57 45.50
CA GLY A 63 -1.45 11.44 45.45
C GLY A 63 -2.89 11.80 45.06
N ARG A 64 -3.20 13.09 44.84
CA ARG A 64 -4.55 13.57 44.49
C ARG A 64 -4.80 13.46 42.98
N ARG A 65 -4.82 12.23 42.46
CA ARG A 65 -4.90 11.93 41.01
C ARG A 65 -6.15 12.48 40.33
N LEU A 66 -7.32 12.36 40.97
CA LEU A 66 -8.59 12.81 40.38
C LEU A 66 -8.68 14.36 40.26
N PRO A 67 -8.41 15.15 41.31
CA PRO A 67 -8.32 16.61 41.17
C PRO A 67 -7.28 17.06 40.14
N ALA A 68 -6.11 16.39 40.08
CA ALA A 68 -5.09 16.70 39.10
C ALA A 68 -5.57 16.50 37.66
N ARG A 69 -6.28 15.39 37.38
CA ARG A 69 -6.89 15.14 36.05
C ARG A 69 -8.00 16.12 35.71
N LEU A 70 -8.84 16.50 36.67
CA LEU A 70 -9.87 17.51 36.43
C LEU A 70 -9.24 18.85 36.04
N LEU A 71 -8.16 19.25 36.71
CA LEU A 71 -7.44 20.49 36.39
C LEU A 71 -6.80 20.45 35.01
N MET A 72 -6.26 19.29 34.59
CA MET A 72 -5.79 19.07 33.21
C MET A 72 -6.93 19.22 32.20
N LEU A 73 -8.11 18.63 32.43
CA LEU A 73 -9.25 18.73 31.52
C LEU A 73 -9.74 20.18 31.37
N LEU A 74 -9.76 20.94 32.47
CA LEU A 74 -10.07 22.38 32.44
C LEU A 74 -9.03 23.16 31.63
N ALA A 75 -7.73 22.91 31.86
CA ALA A 75 -6.66 23.54 31.09
C ALA A 75 -6.79 23.24 29.59
N ARG A 76 -7.05 21.97 29.23
CA ARG A 76 -7.29 21.53 27.85
C ARG A 76 -8.50 22.23 27.23
N GLY A 77 -9.61 22.31 27.95
CA GLY A 77 -10.84 22.94 27.46
C GLY A 77 -10.68 24.44 27.17
N VAL A 78 -9.88 25.14 27.98
CA VAL A 78 -9.67 26.59 27.85
C VAL A 78 -8.57 26.93 26.83
N THR A 79 -7.51 26.12 26.76
CA THR A 79 -6.29 26.49 26.02
C THR A 79 -5.99 25.62 24.80
N GLY A 80 -6.64 24.46 24.68
CA GLY A 80 -6.34 23.46 23.65
C GLY A 80 -5.00 22.72 23.84
N VAL A 81 -4.29 22.98 24.96
CA VAL A 81 -3.06 22.30 25.35
C VAL A 81 -3.38 21.17 26.32
N GLU A 82 -2.93 19.96 26.03
CA GLU A 82 -3.10 18.80 26.90
C GLU A 82 -1.75 18.35 27.48
N ILE A 83 -1.53 18.62 28.76
CA ILE A 83 -0.32 18.17 29.48
C ILE A 83 -0.76 17.28 30.63
N HIS A 84 -0.46 15.98 30.55
CA HIS A 84 -0.84 15.06 31.61
C HIS A 84 -0.19 15.46 32.95
N PRO A 85 -0.90 15.42 34.09
CA PRO A 85 -0.35 15.85 35.39
C PRO A 85 0.88 15.07 35.84
N GLY A 86 1.05 13.84 35.36
CA GLY A 86 2.24 13.02 35.62
C GLY A 86 3.50 13.47 34.87
N ALA A 87 3.35 14.22 33.77
CA ALA A 87 4.48 14.67 32.97
C ALA A 87 5.36 15.62 33.79
N VAL A 88 6.68 15.55 33.58
CA VAL A 88 7.65 16.41 34.26
C VAL A 88 8.11 17.49 33.29
N LEU A 89 7.86 18.75 33.63
CA LEU A 89 8.35 19.90 32.87
C LEU A 89 9.45 20.63 33.64
N GLY A 90 10.56 20.88 32.95
CA GLY A 90 11.66 21.70 33.43
C GLY A 90 11.30 23.19 33.57
N ARG A 91 12.35 23.98 33.72
CA ARG A 91 12.28 25.44 33.84
C ARG A 91 12.30 26.08 32.46
N ARG A 92 11.59 27.22 32.34
CA ARG A 92 11.58 28.03 31.10
C ARG A 92 11.18 27.23 29.85
N VAL A 93 10.32 26.23 30.01
CA VAL A 93 9.67 25.54 28.89
C VAL A 93 8.71 26.53 28.26
N PHE A 94 8.93 26.82 26.98
CA PHE A 94 8.17 27.82 26.23
C PHE A 94 7.31 27.11 25.19
N VAL A 95 6.00 27.23 25.33
CA VAL A 95 5.05 26.77 24.32
C VAL A 95 4.51 28.00 23.60
N ASP A 96 4.94 28.19 22.35
CA ASP A 96 4.67 29.41 21.59
C ASP A 96 3.19 29.49 21.18
N HIS A 97 2.71 28.46 20.48
CA HIS A 97 1.30 28.34 20.12
C HIS A 97 0.78 27.00 20.63
N GLY A 98 -0.12 27.01 21.60
CA GLY A 98 -0.50 25.80 22.33
C GLY A 98 -1.50 24.86 21.63
N ALA A 99 -2.08 25.29 20.51
CA ALA A 99 -3.17 24.57 19.87
C ALA A 99 -2.78 23.11 19.55
N ALA A 100 -3.51 22.17 20.15
CA ALA A 100 -3.32 20.73 19.98
C ALA A 100 -1.92 20.20 20.34
N VAL A 101 -1.24 20.82 21.29
CA VAL A 101 -0.05 20.23 21.93
C VAL A 101 -0.50 19.13 22.91
N VAL A 102 0.09 17.93 22.80
CA VAL A 102 -0.22 16.77 23.64
C VAL A 102 1.06 16.23 24.28
N ILE A 103 1.12 16.22 25.61
CA ILE A 103 2.25 15.70 26.40
C ILE A 103 1.76 14.60 27.35
N GLY A 104 2.23 13.38 27.11
CA GLY A 104 1.77 12.19 27.81
C GLY A 104 2.33 12.00 29.22
N GLU A 105 1.72 11.08 29.97
CA GLU A 105 1.88 10.91 31.42
C GLU A 105 3.31 10.75 31.94
N THR A 106 4.16 10.03 31.21
CA THR A 106 5.52 9.72 31.67
C THR A 106 6.56 10.52 30.89
N ALA A 107 6.14 11.58 30.19
CA ALA A 107 7.05 12.41 29.42
C ALA A 107 7.88 13.26 30.38
N VAL A 108 9.16 13.45 30.05
CA VAL A 108 10.06 14.35 30.75
C VAL A 108 10.55 15.39 29.75
N VAL A 109 10.35 16.66 30.07
CA VAL A 109 10.78 17.79 29.24
C VAL A 109 11.81 18.59 30.02
N GLY A 110 13.01 18.74 29.48
CA GLY A 110 14.13 19.45 30.09
C GLY A 110 13.93 20.97 30.14
N ASP A 111 14.96 21.65 30.62
CA ASP A 111 14.95 23.11 30.76
C ASP A 111 15.08 23.79 29.38
N ASP A 112 14.51 24.99 29.25
CA ASP A 112 14.66 25.86 28.08
C ASP A 112 14.11 25.30 26.76
N VAL A 113 13.28 24.25 26.80
CA VAL A 113 12.66 23.65 25.60
C VAL A 113 11.62 24.58 24.99
N THR A 114 11.65 24.71 23.66
CA THR A 114 10.63 25.42 22.88
C THR A 114 9.73 24.43 22.15
N ILE A 115 8.41 24.59 22.28
CA ILE A 115 7.39 23.70 21.70
C ILE A 115 6.41 24.54 20.87
N TYR A 116 6.23 24.17 19.60
CA TYR A 116 5.24 24.78 18.73
C TYR A 116 3.90 24.01 18.75
N HIS A 117 2.87 24.56 18.08
CA HIS A 117 1.55 23.95 18.02
C HIS A 117 1.58 22.56 17.36
N GLN A 118 0.58 21.74 17.70
CA GLN A 118 0.39 20.38 17.19
C GLN A 118 1.52 19.38 17.54
N VAL A 119 2.41 19.72 18.47
CA VAL A 119 3.45 18.79 18.93
C VAL A 119 2.84 17.68 19.79
N THR A 120 3.26 16.44 19.54
CA THR A 120 2.85 15.27 20.33
C THR A 120 4.06 14.58 20.95
N LEU A 121 4.08 14.47 22.29
CA LEU A 121 4.98 13.62 23.06
C LEU A 121 4.20 12.42 23.59
N GLY A 122 4.09 11.38 22.76
CA GLY A 122 3.13 10.27 22.91
C GLY A 122 3.78 8.91 23.14
N ALA A 123 2.94 7.88 23.34
CA ALA A 123 3.35 6.48 23.28
C ALA A 123 3.19 5.93 21.84
N VAL A 124 3.87 4.83 21.50
CA VAL A 124 3.82 4.21 20.16
C VAL A 124 2.49 3.49 19.82
N GLY A 125 1.53 3.50 20.75
CA GLY A 125 0.22 2.87 20.61
C GLY A 125 0.03 1.67 21.54
N TRP A 126 -1.19 1.48 22.04
CA TRP A 126 -1.51 0.42 23.02
C TRP A 126 -1.29 -0.99 22.46
N TRP A 127 -1.45 -1.21 21.15
CA TRP A 127 -1.24 -2.51 20.50
C TRP A 127 0.24 -2.93 20.44
N ARG A 128 1.17 -1.98 20.51
CA ARG A 128 2.61 -2.22 20.55
C ARG A 128 3.19 -2.21 21.97
N ASP A 129 2.48 -1.59 22.91
CA ASP A 129 3.03 -1.23 24.22
C ASP A 129 2.04 -1.50 25.39
N ASN A 130 1.39 -2.68 25.40
CA ASN A 130 0.41 -3.11 26.42
C ASN A 130 0.97 -3.99 27.54
N ARG A 131 2.28 -4.31 27.53
CA ARG A 131 2.91 -5.25 28.49
C ARG A 131 3.85 -4.59 29.50
N ARG A 132 3.88 -3.26 29.58
CA ARG A 132 4.74 -2.54 30.55
C ARG A 132 4.19 -2.66 31.96
N ALA A 133 5.08 -2.79 32.94
CA ALA A 133 4.71 -2.73 34.35
C ALA A 133 4.15 -1.34 34.68
N GLU A 134 3.23 -1.28 35.66
CA GLU A 134 2.69 0.01 36.12
C GLU A 134 3.83 0.94 36.57
N GLY A 135 3.92 2.12 35.95
CA GLY A 135 4.95 3.11 36.24
C GLY A 135 6.17 3.09 35.30
N GLU A 136 6.32 2.10 34.41
CA GLU A 136 7.37 2.13 33.40
C GLU A 136 7.15 3.26 32.38
N ARG A 137 8.25 3.94 32.03
CA ARG A 137 8.23 5.05 31.07
C ARG A 137 7.77 4.55 29.70
N ARG A 138 6.76 5.20 29.12
CA ARG A 138 6.20 4.92 27.77
C ARG A 138 6.23 6.12 26.82
N HIS A 139 6.67 7.26 27.32
CA HIS A 139 6.73 8.55 26.62
C HIS A 139 8.17 9.08 26.57
N PRO A 140 8.45 10.07 25.71
CA PRO A 140 9.81 10.55 25.49
C PRO A 140 10.43 11.30 26.66
N VAL A 141 11.76 11.34 26.67
CA VAL A 141 12.58 12.29 27.44
C VAL A 141 13.16 13.30 26.45
N ILE A 142 12.89 14.58 26.67
CA ILE A 142 13.39 15.70 25.88
C ILE A 142 14.45 16.41 26.71
N GLY A 143 15.66 16.53 26.18
CA GLY A 143 16.80 17.22 26.80
C GLY A 143 16.61 18.73 26.88
N ALA A 144 17.62 19.42 27.41
CA ALA A 144 17.58 20.86 27.59
C ALA A 144 17.79 21.61 26.26
N ARG A 145 17.18 22.80 26.11
CA ARG A 145 17.33 23.69 24.94
C ARG A 145 16.89 23.05 23.61
N VAL A 146 16.05 22.02 23.66
CA VAL A 146 15.49 21.39 22.47
C VAL A 146 14.41 22.27 21.83
N VAL A 147 14.35 22.28 20.50
CA VAL A 147 13.25 22.91 19.76
C VAL A 147 12.39 21.83 19.10
N LEU A 148 11.10 21.79 19.41
CA LEU A 148 10.10 20.92 18.79
C LEU A 148 9.21 21.74 17.85
N GLY A 149 9.48 21.63 16.55
CA GLY A 149 8.81 22.33 15.47
C GLY A 149 7.33 21.99 15.33
N VAL A 150 6.60 22.81 14.57
CA VAL A 150 5.15 22.67 14.35
C VAL A 150 4.78 21.25 13.91
N GLY A 151 3.86 20.60 14.62
CA GLY A 151 3.39 19.26 14.27
C GLY A 151 4.41 18.13 14.49
N ALA A 152 5.55 18.40 15.12
CA ALA A 152 6.53 17.36 15.44
C ALA A 152 5.93 16.31 16.39
N THR A 153 6.18 15.04 16.12
CA THR A 153 5.62 13.92 16.88
C THR A 153 6.76 13.02 17.35
N VAL A 154 6.96 12.91 18.66
CA VAL A 154 7.96 12.04 19.28
C VAL A 154 7.23 10.96 20.06
N LEU A 155 7.40 9.68 19.68
CA LEU A 155 6.63 8.57 20.25
C LEU A 155 7.50 7.51 20.90
N GLY A 156 7.06 7.04 22.07
CA GLY A 156 7.70 5.96 22.82
C GLY A 156 8.74 6.46 23.82
N PRO A 157 9.43 5.55 24.53
CA PRO A 157 10.45 5.86 25.53
C PRO A 157 11.78 6.35 24.91
N VAL A 158 11.69 7.26 23.96
CA VAL A 158 12.79 7.85 23.20
C VAL A 158 13.51 8.94 24.00
N HIS A 159 14.80 9.15 23.77
CA HIS A 159 15.58 10.26 24.29
C HIS A 159 15.96 11.23 23.17
N VAL A 160 15.59 12.50 23.32
CA VAL A 160 16.09 13.60 22.50
C VAL A 160 17.14 14.34 23.31
N GLY A 161 18.40 14.35 22.88
CA GLY A 161 19.51 14.96 23.59
C GLY A 161 19.44 16.49 23.64
N ASP A 162 20.24 17.09 24.51
CA ASP A 162 20.33 18.55 24.68
C ASP A 162 20.65 19.26 23.36
N ASP A 163 20.16 20.48 23.16
CA ASP A 163 20.42 21.33 21.99
C ASP A 163 19.93 20.77 20.64
N ALA A 164 19.15 19.67 20.65
CA ALA A 164 18.61 19.10 19.44
C ALA A 164 17.43 19.91 18.86
N ILE A 165 17.20 19.78 17.55
CA ILE A 165 16.05 20.38 16.87
C ILE A 165 15.24 19.28 16.20
N VAL A 166 13.99 19.11 16.62
CA VAL A 166 13.01 18.31 15.89
C VAL A 166 12.23 19.27 14.99
N GLY A 167 12.43 19.19 13.68
CA GLY A 167 11.82 20.05 12.69
C GLY A 167 10.32 19.87 12.55
N ALA A 168 9.67 20.79 11.85
CA ALA A 168 8.23 20.76 11.63
C ALA A 168 7.80 19.44 10.98
N ARG A 169 6.73 18.83 11.50
CA ARG A 169 6.11 17.56 11.07
C ARG A 169 7.05 16.36 11.06
N ALA A 170 8.20 16.43 11.75
CA ALA A 170 9.10 15.30 11.89
C ALA A 170 8.49 14.26 12.85
N LEU A 171 8.56 12.98 12.48
CA LEU A 171 8.20 11.84 13.32
C LEU A 171 9.48 11.22 13.88
N VAL A 172 9.63 11.23 15.20
CA VAL A 172 10.78 10.68 15.92
C VAL A 172 10.34 9.44 16.69
N LEU A 173 10.84 8.28 16.27
CA LEU A 173 10.57 6.97 16.90
C LEU A 173 11.81 6.35 17.57
N GLY A 174 12.95 7.04 17.52
CA GLY A 174 14.23 6.59 18.09
C GLY A 174 15.05 7.75 18.62
N ASP A 175 16.10 7.44 19.39
CA ASP A 175 16.90 8.43 20.11
C ASP A 175 17.58 9.43 19.16
N VAL A 176 17.52 10.71 19.53
CA VAL A 176 18.12 11.83 18.79
C VAL A 176 19.33 12.32 19.60
N PRO A 177 20.56 12.26 19.06
CA PRO A 177 21.74 12.75 19.76
C PRO A 177 21.67 14.24 20.12
N ALA A 178 22.44 14.66 21.12
CA ALA A 178 22.56 16.07 21.48
C ALA A 178 23.10 16.91 20.30
N GLY A 179 22.55 18.11 20.10
CA GLY A 179 22.86 19.03 19.00
C GLY A 179 22.37 18.59 17.61
N ALA A 180 21.77 17.40 17.48
CA ALA A 180 21.33 16.88 16.20
C ALA A 180 20.02 17.53 15.72
N ARG A 181 19.75 17.42 14.41
CA ARG A 181 18.50 17.91 13.81
C ARG A 181 17.73 16.76 13.18
N ALA A 182 16.53 16.48 13.67
CA ALA A 182 15.60 15.53 13.07
C ALA A 182 14.58 16.30 12.23
N VAL A 183 14.66 16.26 10.90
CA VAL A 183 13.82 17.09 10.02
C VAL A 183 12.92 16.21 9.14
N ALA A 184 11.69 16.67 8.87
CA ALA A 184 10.84 16.06 7.87
C ALA A 184 11.33 16.43 6.44
N PRO A 185 11.06 15.59 5.43
CA PRO A 185 11.33 15.94 4.04
C PRO A 185 10.62 17.25 3.66
N LEU A 186 11.36 18.17 3.03
CA LEU A 186 10.79 19.40 2.51
C LEU A 186 9.98 19.09 1.25
N GLY A 187 8.78 19.65 1.15
CA GLY A 187 7.98 19.57 -0.07
C GLY A 187 8.71 20.23 -1.25
N ALA A 188 8.68 19.59 -2.42
CA ALA A 188 9.29 20.14 -3.62
C ALA A 188 8.47 21.34 -4.12
N VAL A 189 9.13 22.50 -4.25
CA VAL A 189 8.54 23.68 -4.88
C VAL A 189 8.71 23.53 -6.40
N SER A 190 7.65 23.16 -7.11
CA SER A 190 7.65 23.11 -8.57
C SER A 190 7.21 24.46 -9.15
N PRO A 191 8.00 25.10 -10.04
CA PRO A 191 7.55 26.30 -10.74
C PRO A 191 6.34 25.96 -11.60
N ARG A 192 5.29 26.77 -11.50
CA ARG A 192 4.09 26.64 -12.35
C ARG A 192 4.51 26.78 -13.83
N ARG A 193 4.48 25.70 -14.60
CA ARG A 193 4.79 25.71 -16.04
C ARG A 193 3.85 26.69 -16.75
N ARG A 194 4.38 27.78 -17.31
CA ARG A 194 3.68 28.53 -18.36
C ARG A 194 3.69 27.66 -19.61
N THR A 195 2.51 27.37 -20.14
CA THR A 195 2.33 26.72 -21.45
C THR A 195 2.98 27.59 -22.51
N ALA A 196 4.07 27.12 -23.12
CA ALA A 196 4.67 27.74 -24.28
C ALA A 196 4.07 27.11 -25.54
N SER A 197 3.42 27.94 -26.35
CA SER A 197 3.07 27.65 -27.74
C SER A 197 4.33 27.42 -28.58
N SER A 198 4.15 26.58 -29.60
CA SER A 198 5.08 26.19 -30.67
C SER A 198 5.92 27.33 -31.28
N VAL A 199 7.12 26.99 -31.76
CA VAL A 199 7.68 27.20 -33.13
C VAL A 199 9.12 26.64 -33.22
N GLU A 200 9.51 26.22 -34.43
CA GLU A 200 10.58 25.32 -34.89
C GLU A 200 12.05 25.84 -34.89
N GLY A 201 13.02 24.92 -34.67
CA GLY A 201 14.36 24.73 -35.31
C GLY A 201 15.52 25.76 -35.11
N PRO A 202 16.80 25.44 -35.50
CA PRO A 202 17.55 24.18 -35.54
C PRO A 202 18.90 24.22 -34.75
N LEU A 203 19.56 23.06 -34.64
CA LEU A 203 20.83 22.78 -33.94
C LEU A 203 22.06 23.59 -34.43
N ALA A 204 22.88 24.12 -33.51
CA ALA A 204 24.36 24.19 -33.63
C ALA A 204 25.02 24.73 -32.33
N GLY A 205 26.15 24.13 -31.91
CA GLY A 205 27.14 24.80 -31.06
C GLY A 205 27.62 24.06 -29.81
N LEU A 206 28.41 22.99 -30.00
CA LEU A 206 29.34 22.53 -28.96
C LEU A 206 30.40 23.61 -28.69
N THR A 207 30.52 24.07 -27.44
CA THR A 207 31.83 24.42 -26.87
C THR A 207 31.92 23.97 -25.42
N ARG A 208 32.82 23.01 -25.20
CA ARG A 208 33.32 22.55 -23.90
C ARG A 208 33.90 23.71 -23.09
N ARG A 209 33.49 23.86 -21.82
CA ARG A 209 34.37 24.32 -20.73
C ARG A 209 34.02 23.59 -19.42
N ARG A 210 35.05 23.01 -18.79
CA ARG A 210 35.17 22.48 -17.42
C ARG A 210 36.58 22.92 -16.95
N PRO A 211 36.90 22.92 -15.64
CA PRO A 211 36.32 23.68 -14.54
C PRO A 211 37.41 24.36 -13.67
N SER A 212 37.04 25.17 -12.67
CA SER A 212 37.86 25.46 -11.47
C SER A 212 36.90 25.35 -10.27
N ARG A 213 36.89 24.27 -9.46
CA ARG A 213 37.78 23.96 -8.31
C ARG A 213 37.99 25.22 -7.46
N ASP A 214 37.27 25.38 -6.35
CA ASP A 214 37.49 24.81 -5.01
C ASP A 214 36.28 25.24 -4.16
N GLY A 215 35.78 24.58 -3.12
CA GLY A 215 36.16 23.39 -2.39
C GLY A 215 35.31 23.43 -1.12
N ASP A 216 34.53 22.38 -0.85
CA ASP A 216 34.23 22.01 0.52
C ASP A 216 33.85 20.54 0.59
N ARG A 217 34.59 19.86 1.45
CA ARG A 217 34.58 18.42 1.68
C ARG A 217 33.44 18.12 2.63
N PHE A 218 32.53 17.25 2.22
CA PHE A 218 31.67 16.51 3.13
C PHE A 218 32.52 15.54 3.96
N PRO A 219 32.33 15.46 5.29
CA PRO A 219 32.60 14.23 6.02
C PRO A 219 31.29 13.59 6.52
N ALA A 220 31.05 12.40 5.99
CA ALA A 220 30.69 11.15 6.67
C ALA A 220 29.45 11.03 7.60
N ARG A 221 28.48 10.26 7.08
CA ARG A 221 27.75 9.09 7.65
C ARG A 221 26.81 9.25 8.86
N ALA A 222 25.55 8.82 8.65
CA ALA A 222 24.88 7.84 9.51
C ALA A 222 23.89 7.00 8.66
N HIS A 223 24.40 5.89 8.14
CA HIS A 223 23.63 4.77 7.63
C HIS A 223 23.01 4.02 8.81
N LEU A 224 21.76 3.57 8.71
CA LEU A 224 21.33 2.36 9.39
C LEU A 224 21.31 1.23 8.36
N SER A 225 22.52 0.85 7.97
CA SER A 225 22.81 -0.49 7.47
C SER A 225 23.12 -1.35 8.70
N ARG A 226 22.73 -2.63 8.69
CA ARG A 226 23.41 -3.65 9.48
C ARG A 226 24.93 -3.48 9.32
N PRO A 227 25.76 -3.73 10.36
CA PRO A 227 27.19 -3.75 10.17
C PRO A 227 27.56 -4.81 9.13
N PRO A 228 28.48 -4.52 8.19
CA PRO A 228 28.99 -5.51 7.24
C PRO A 228 30.01 -6.39 7.96
N ASP A 229 29.53 -7.51 8.49
CA ASP A 229 30.31 -8.68 8.86
C ASP A 229 29.31 -9.85 8.72
N GLU A 230 29.35 -10.79 7.77
CA GLU A 230 30.45 -11.45 7.06
C GLU A 230 30.01 -11.82 5.62
N ARG A 231 29.90 -10.86 4.69
CA ARG A 231 29.85 -11.17 3.24
C ARG A 231 30.74 -10.19 2.50
N ASN A 232 32.03 -10.42 2.63
CA ASN A 232 33.07 -9.64 1.97
C ASN A 232 33.04 -9.92 0.46
N GLY A 233 32.35 -9.06 -0.28
CA GLY A 233 32.36 -9.00 -1.74
C GLY A 233 31.53 -7.79 -2.18
N SER A 234 32.07 -6.93 -3.04
CA SER A 234 31.26 -5.91 -3.74
C SER A 234 30.02 -6.58 -4.32
N MET A 235 28.82 -6.10 -3.99
CA MET A 235 27.59 -6.64 -4.58
C MET A 235 27.70 -6.58 -6.10
N ASN A 236 27.48 -7.71 -6.77
CA ASN A 236 27.58 -7.81 -8.22
C ASN A 236 26.29 -7.25 -8.86
N PRO A 237 26.34 -6.10 -9.56
CA PRO A 237 25.14 -5.52 -10.16
C PRO A 237 24.45 -6.47 -11.15
N ASP A 238 25.20 -7.37 -11.79
CA ASP A 238 24.67 -8.35 -12.73
C ASP A 238 23.76 -9.39 -12.10
N ASN A 239 23.77 -9.52 -10.76
CA ASN A 239 22.89 -10.43 -9.99
C ASN A 239 22.00 -9.67 -8.98
N THR A 240 21.95 -8.34 -9.08
CA THR A 240 21.17 -7.48 -8.18
C THR A 240 19.89 -7.00 -8.86
N VAL A 241 18.75 -7.22 -8.20
CA VAL A 241 17.43 -6.77 -8.63
C VAL A 241 16.89 -5.68 -7.71
N LEU A 242 16.31 -4.62 -8.30
CA LEU A 242 15.46 -3.69 -7.56
C LEU A 242 14.01 -4.15 -7.67
N ILE A 243 13.40 -4.50 -6.55
CA ILE A 243 11.98 -4.87 -6.47
C ILE A 243 11.19 -3.67 -5.94
N VAL A 244 10.22 -3.20 -6.72
CA VAL A 244 9.33 -2.09 -6.34
C VAL A 244 8.00 -2.66 -5.89
N GLY A 245 7.78 -2.77 -4.57
CA GLY A 245 6.60 -3.42 -4.00
C GLY A 245 6.63 -4.94 -4.15
N ALA A 246 6.58 -5.65 -3.02
CA ALA A 246 6.72 -7.10 -2.97
C ALA A 246 5.82 -7.74 -1.91
N THR A 247 5.51 -9.02 -2.08
CA THR A 247 5.07 -9.90 -0.99
C THR A 247 6.27 -10.63 -0.38
N ASP A 248 6.08 -11.27 0.77
CA ASP A 248 7.12 -12.08 1.41
C ASP A 248 7.60 -13.21 0.47
N GLU A 249 6.66 -13.82 -0.24
CA GLU A 249 6.96 -14.84 -1.25
C GLU A 249 7.80 -14.31 -2.40
N THR A 250 7.55 -13.09 -2.88
CA THR A 250 8.37 -12.45 -3.92
C THR A 250 9.83 -12.37 -3.47
N VAL A 251 10.06 -11.88 -2.25
CA VAL A 251 11.42 -11.72 -1.70
C VAL A 251 12.08 -13.07 -1.50
N ARG A 252 11.37 -14.04 -0.92
CA ARG A 252 11.88 -15.41 -0.71
C ARG A 252 12.30 -16.08 -2.01
N LYS A 253 11.44 -16.03 -3.04
CA LYS A 253 11.76 -16.60 -4.36
C LYS A 253 12.96 -15.92 -5.01
N ALA A 254 13.11 -14.61 -4.87
CA ALA A 254 14.28 -13.91 -5.36
C ALA A 254 15.56 -14.40 -4.65
N LYS A 255 15.53 -14.59 -3.34
CA LYS A 255 16.66 -15.14 -2.58
C LYS A 255 16.95 -16.61 -2.91
N GLU A 256 15.93 -17.44 -3.12
CA GLU A 256 16.07 -18.84 -3.56
C GLU A 256 16.73 -18.95 -4.95
N LEU A 257 16.50 -17.97 -5.84
CA LEU A 257 17.18 -17.85 -7.12
C LEU A 257 18.63 -17.34 -6.99
N GLY A 258 19.07 -17.00 -5.77
CA GLY A 258 20.42 -16.49 -5.50
C GLY A 258 20.60 -14.99 -5.80
N LEU A 259 19.51 -14.23 -6.00
CA LEU A 259 19.57 -12.81 -6.29
C LEU A 259 19.95 -11.97 -5.06
N THR A 260 20.63 -10.85 -5.30
CA THR A 260 20.72 -9.74 -4.35
C THR A 260 19.49 -8.85 -4.52
N VAL A 261 18.76 -8.61 -3.43
CA VAL A 261 17.45 -7.95 -3.42
C VAL A 261 17.57 -6.56 -2.80
N LEU A 262 17.33 -5.53 -3.62
CA LEU A 262 17.04 -4.18 -3.17
C LEU A 262 15.51 -4.02 -3.21
N LEU A 263 14.89 -3.70 -2.09
CA LEU A 263 13.44 -3.64 -1.97
C LEU A 263 12.98 -2.22 -1.62
N LEU A 264 12.10 -1.66 -2.45
CA LEU A 264 11.26 -0.51 -2.07
C LEU A 264 9.93 -1.02 -1.56
N GLN A 265 9.56 -0.69 -0.33
CA GLN A 265 8.33 -1.20 0.29
C GLN A 265 7.51 -0.10 0.98
N HIS A 266 6.19 -0.20 0.83
CA HIS A 266 5.25 0.75 1.42
C HIS A 266 5.26 0.61 2.95
N PRO A 267 5.22 1.72 3.74
CA PRO A 267 5.31 1.65 5.20
C PRO A 267 4.30 0.73 5.89
N THR A 268 3.13 0.53 5.28
CA THR A 268 2.07 -0.35 5.81
C THR A 268 2.17 -1.81 5.37
N LYS A 269 3.17 -2.15 4.54
CA LYS A 269 3.33 -3.47 3.91
C LYS A 269 4.69 -4.14 4.23
N VAL A 270 5.50 -3.53 5.07
CA VAL A 270 6.76 -4.12 5.57
C VAL A 270 6.45 -5.28 6.52
N SER A 271 7.15 -6.40 6.33
CA SER A 271 7.07 -7.57 7.21
C SER A 271 8.45 -7.92 7.80
N PRO A 272 8.51 -8.66 8.93
CA PRO A 272 9.77 -9.13 9.49
C PRO A 272 10.58 -10.01 8.52
N GLU A 273 9.90 -10.82 7.69
CA GLU A 273 10.58 -11.67 6.71
C GLU A 273 11.26 -10.83 5.61
N GLN A 274 10.62 -9.74 5.16
CA GLN A 274 11.25 -8.81 4.22
C GLN A 274 12.46 -8.10 4.82
N GLU A 275 12.38 -7.69 6.10
CA GLU A 275 13.51 -7.09 6.83
C GLU A 275 14.68 -8.07 6.99
N GLU A 276 14.39 -9.35 7.13
CA GLU A 276 15.40 -10.39 7.26
C GLU A 276 16.06 -10.74 5.92
N LEU A 277 15.26 -10.92 4.87
CA LEU A 277 15.71 -11.48 3.60
C LEU A 277 16.24 -10.43 2.60
N ALA A 278 15.72 -9.21 2.60
CA ALA A 278 16.18 -8.17 1.67
C ALA A 278 17.60 -7.71 2.03
N ASP A 279 18.50 -7.66 1.04
CA ASP A 279 19.87 -7.17 1.26
C ASP A 279 19.87 -5.65 1.51
N VAL A 280 18.96 -4.93 0.86
CA VAL A 280 18.66 -3.53 1.16
C VAL A 280 17.15 -3.32 1.16
N LEU A 281 16.60 -2.78 2.24
CA LEU A 281 15.21 -2.37 2.34
C LEU A 281 15.13 -0.84 2.46
N ARG A 282 14.30 -0.21 1.63
CA ARG A 282 13.92 1.21 1.72
C ARG A 282 12.42 1.31 1.90
N VAL A 283 12.02 1.85 3.05
CA VAL A 283 10.62 2.00 3.41
C VAL A 283 10.11 3.36 2.96
N VAL A 284 9.35 3.38 1.87
CA VAL A 284 8.84 4.57 1.20
C VAL A 284 7.49 4.29 0.55
N ASP A 285 6.68 5.31 0.32
CA ASP A 285 5.51 5.15 -0.54
C ASP A 285 5.97 4.96 -1.99
N TYR A 286 6.18 3.70 -2.37
CA TYR A 286 6.67 3.35 -3.69
C TYR A 286 5.63 3.56 -4.80
N THR A 287 4.41 3.98 -4.47
CA THR A 287 3.41 4.38 -5.48
C THR A 287 3.65 5.80 -5.98
N ASP A 288 4.35 6.64 -5.19
CA ASP A 288 4.71 8.00 -5.57
C ASP A 288 6.08 8.05 -6.24
N TRP A 289 6.08 8.38 -7.53
CA TRP A 289 7.32 8.55 -8.30
C TRP A 289 8.26 9.62 -7.74
N ALA A 290 7.72 10.69 -7.16
CA ALA A 290 8.55 11.75 -6.56
C ALA A 290 9.40 11.24 -5.39
N VAL A 291 8.98 10.12 -4.78
CA VAL A 291 9.72 9.43 -3.72
C VAL A 291 10.58 8.31 -4.29
N VAL A 292 10.10 7.56 -5.27
CA VAL A 292 10.85 6.45 -5.89
C VAL A 292 12.09 6.93 -6.64
N GLU A 293 12.00 8.02 -7.42
CA GLU A 293 13.10 8.44 -8.31
C GLU A 293 14.40 8.72 -7.54
N PRO A 294 14.43 9.56 -6.49
CA PRO A 294 15.66 9.83 -5.75
C PRO A 294 16.28 8.56 -5.13
N VAL A 295 15.45 7.67 -4.59
CA VAL A 295 15.91 6.40 -3.98
C VAL A 295 16.47 5.46 -5.04
N ALA A 296 15.83 5.38 -6.22
CA ALA A 296 16.32 4.58 -7.33
C ALA A 296 17.67 5.10 -7.85
N ARG A 297 17.89 6.42 -7.85
CA ARG A 297 19.20 7.03 -8.20
C ARG A 297 20.28 6.69 -7.18
N GLU A 298 19.98 6.82 -5.89
CA GLU A 298 20.89 6.40 -4.81
C GLU A 298 21.31 4.93 -4.97
N LEU A 299 20.34 4.04 -5.10
CA LEU A 299 20.58 2.59 -5.26
C LEU A 299 21.29 2.23 -6.57
N ARG A 300 21.17 3.06 -7.61
CA ARG A 300 21.87 2.87 -8.89
C ARG A 300 23.34 3.23 -8.79
N GLU A 301 23.72 4.19 -7.95
CA GLU A 301 25.12 4.58 -7.71
C GLU A 301 25.86 3.51 -6.90
N GLU A 302 25.27 3.07 -5.78
CA GLU A 302 25.79 1.97 -4.97
C GLU A 302 24.62 1.30 -4.21
N PRO A 303 24.45 -0.04 -4.32
CA PRO A 303 25.34 -1.01 -4.95
C PRO A 303 25.21 -1.13 -6.48
N GLY A 304 24.20 -0.52 -7.09
CA GLY A 304 23.81 -0.77 -8.47
C GLY A 304 22.94 -2.03 -8.62
N PHE A 305 22.09 -2.03 -9.64
CA PHE A 305 21.18 -3.15 -9.97
C PHE A 305 21.03 -3.28 -11.48
N ARG A 306 20.77 -4.51 -11.96
CA ARG A 306 20.62 -4.83 -13.38
C ARG A 306 19.31 -4.36 -13.97
N VAL A 307 18.22 -4.56 -13.23
CA VAL A 307 16.84 -4.31 -13.67
C VAL A 307 15.96 -3.98 -12.48
N ALA A 308 14.93 -3.17 -12.71
CA ALA A 308 13.84 -2.97 -11.77
C ALA A 308 12.63 -3.83 -12.16
N VAL A 309 12.07 -4.55 -11.20
CA VAL A 309 10.90 -5.42 -11.40
C VAL A 309 9.82 -5.11 -10.37
N SER A 310 8.58 -5.35 -10.75
CA SER A 310 7.49 -5.52 -9.80
C SER A 310 6.60 -6.65 -10.30
N ILE A 311 6.12 -7.47 -9.37
CA ILE A 311 5.07 -8.45 -9.65
C ILE A 311 3.79 -8.13 -8.87
N THR A 312 3.75 -6.94 -8.24
CA THR A 312 2.58 -6.40 -7.56
C THR A 312 2.09 -5.19 -8.32
N GLU A 313 0.78 -5.03 -8.41
CA GLU A 313 0.20 -4.01 -9.29
C GLU A 313 0.58 -2.55 -8.97
N PRO A 314 0.64 -2.09 -7.70
CA PRO A 314 1.00 -0.71 -7.41
C PRO A 314 2.46 -0.37 -7.77
N GLY A 315 3.32 -1.37 -7.94
CA GLY A 315 4.74 -1.19 -8.21
C GLY A 315 5.12 -1.20 -9.69
N LEU A 316 4.23 -1.69 -10.57
CA LEU A 316 4.52 -1.93 -11.98
C LEU A 316 4.99 -0.66 -12.70
N GLU A 317 4.20 0.42 -12.64
CA GLU A 317 4.50 1.65 -13.37
C GLU A 317 5.82 2.26 -12.92
N ASN A 318 6.10 2.27 -11.62
CA ASN A 318 7.33 2.84 -11.08
C ASN A 318 8.55 1.95 -11.35
N ALA A 319 8.43 0.62 -11.34
CA ALA A 319 9.48 -0.26 -11.86
C ALA A 319 9.78 0.05 -13.34
N GLY A 320 8.75 0.25 -14.15
CA GLY A 320 8.91 0.64 -15.55
C GLY A 320 9.57 2.00 -15.75
N ARG A 321 9.21 3.00 -14.93
CA ARG A 321 9.88 4.32 -14.93
C ARG A 321 11.34 4.22 -14.52
N VAL A 322 11.69 3.37 -13.55
CA VAL A 322 13.09 3.11 -13.19
C VAL A 322 13.86 2.49 -14.35
N ASN A 323 13.26 1.51 -15.04
CA ASN A 323 13.88 0.89 -16.21
C ASN A 323 14.14 1.93 -17.32
N ASP A 324 13.16 2.75 -17.65
CA ASP A 324 13.30 3.82 -18.65
C ASP A 324 14.33 4.86 -18.23
N LEU A 325 14.34 5.25 -16.95
CA LEU A 325 15.23 6.28 -16.41
C LEU A 325 16.71 5.91 -16.57
N PHE A 326 17.06 4.63 -16.40
CA PHE A 326 18.43 4.14 -16.48
C PHE A 326 18.73 3.35 -17.75
N GLY A 327 17.78 3.23 -18.69
CA GLY A 327 17.93 2.45 -19.92
C GLY A 327 18.15 0.96 -19.67
N LEU A 328 17.46 0.38 -18.69
CA LEU A 328 17.57 -1.03 -18.31
C LEU A 328 16.72 -1.90 -19.23
N GLY A 329 17.10 -3.17 -19.40
CA GLY A 329 16.39 -4.13 -20.26
C GLY A 329 15.08 -4.70 -19.70
N GLY A 330 14.47 -4.06 -18.69
CA GLY A 330 13.17 -4.47 -18.14
C GLY A 330 11.99 -3.85 -18.89
N THR A 331 10.76 -4.21 -18.51
CA THR A 331 9.55 -3.60 -19.10
C THR A 331 9.52 -2.10 -18.78
N GLY A 332 9.34 -1.26 -19.80
CA GLY A 332 9.30 0.20 -19.67
C GLY A 332 7.94 0.75 -19.20
N TYR A 333 7.88 2.06 -18.93
CA TYR A 333 6.71 2.73 -18.38
C TYR A 333 5.51 2.70 -19.32
N GLN A 334 5.70 3.00 -20.62
CA GLN A 334 4.57 3.09 -21.56
C GLN A 334 3.90 1.74 -21.79
N VAL A 335 4.69 0.66 -21.91
CA VAL A 335 4.18 -0.72 -22.03
C VAL A 335 3.38 -1.08 -20.77
N THR A 336 3.96 -0.83 -19.60
CA THR A 336 3.32 -1.09 -18.32
C THR A 336 2.02 -0.30 -18.14
N ARG A 337 2.02 0.99 -18.48
CA ARG A 337 0.83 1.83 -18.40
C ARG A 337 -0.29 1.32 -19.30
N ARG A 338 0.01 0.89 -20.53
CA ARG A 338 -0.98 0.28 -21.44
C ARG A 338 -1.52 -1.06 -20.92
N LEU A 339 -0.81 -1.72 -20.01
CA LEU A 339 -1.22 -2.95 -19.31
C LEU A 339 -1.75 -2.66 -17.89
N ARG A 340 -2.08 -1.41 -17.54
CA ARG A 340 -2.64 -1.11 -16.21
C ARG A 340 -3.78 -0.14 -16.30
N ASP A 341 -3.59 0.94 -17.06
CA ASP A 341 -4.59 1.93 -17.39
C ASP A 341 -5.44 1.40 -18.55
N LYS A 342 -6.64 0.91 -18.22
CA LYS A 342 -7.61 0.34 -19.15
C LYS A 342 -7.96 1.32 -20.28
N LEU A 343 -8.04 2.62 -19.99
CA LEU A 343 -8.33 3.62 -21.02
C LEU A 343 -7.12 3.86 -21.93
N ALA A 344 -5.90 3.87 -21.39
CA ALA A 344 -4.68 3.93 -22.18
C ALA A 344 -4.52 2.70 -23.09
N MET A 345 -4.86 1.50 -22.59
CA MET A 345 -4.92 0.28 -23.39
C MET A 345 -5.86 0.44 -24.58
N ARG A 346 -7.11 0.84 -24.32
CA ARG A 346 -8.16 0.96 -25.35
C ARG A 346 -7.79 1.99 -26.40
N ARG A 347 -7.26 3.15 -26.01
CA ARG A 347 -6.80 4.18 -26.95
C ARG A 347 -5.67 3.67 -27.84
N HIS A 348 -4.68 3.00 -27.25
CA HIS A 348 -3.56 2.43 -28.00
C HIS A 348 -4.03 1.36 -29.00
N LEU A 349 -4.95 0.49 -28.60
CA LEU A 349 -5.51 -0.51 -29.50
C LEU A 349 -6.37 0.09 -30.61
N ALA A 350 -7.20 1.10 -30.32
CA ALA A 350 -8.06 1.75 -31.32
C ALA A 350 -7.27 2.44 -32.43
N GLU A 351 -6.04 2.89 -32.16
CA GLU A 351 -5.13 3.44 -33.17
C GLU A 351 -4.56 2.37 -34.13
N LEU A 352 -4.54 1.10 -33.71
CA LEU A 352 -3.88 -0.01 -34.40
C LEU A 352 -4.86 -1.04 -34.98
N ASP A 353 -6.04 -1.17 -34.37
CA ASP A 353 -7.06 -2.16 -34.69
C ASP A 353 -8.45 -1.49 -34.72
N PRO A 354 -9.03 -1.30 -35.92
CA PRO A 354 -10.37 -0.77 -36.08
C PRO A 354 -11.48 -1.62 -35.45
N SER A 355 -11.19 -2.88 -35.08
CA SER A 355 -12.13 -3.78 -34.42
C SER A 355 -12.02 -3.76 -32.89
N ALA A 356 -11.14 -2.92 -32.33
CA ALA A 356 -11.01 -2.74 -30.90
C ALA A 356 -12.33 -2.31 -30.26
N VAL A 357 -12.60 -2.86 -29.07
CA VAL A 357 -13.77 -2.51 -28.25
C VAL A 357 -13.82 -1.00 -28.05
N ALA A 358 -14.96 -0.38 -28.39
CA ALA A 358 -15.10 1.05 -28.22
C ALA A 358 -15.09 1.42 -26.74
N ALA A 359 -14.32 2.46 -26.39
CA ALA A 359 -14.24 2.96 -25.03
C ALA A 359 -14.00 4.48 -25.01
N ALA A 360 -14.55 5.14 -23.99
CA ALA A 360 -14.43 6.58 -23.78
C ALA A 360 -14.30 6.91 -22.28
N PRO A 361 -13.64 8.01 -21.90
CA PRO A 361 -13.60 8.45 -20.50
C PRO A 361 -14.99 8.90 -20.04
N LEU A 362 -15.32 8.62 -18.77
CA LEU A 362 -16.50 9.15 -18.10
C LEU A 362 -16.11 10.38 -17.27
N LEU A 363 -16.39 11.57 -17.81
CA LEU A 363 -16.03 12.86 -17.20
C LEU A 363 -17.25 13.62 -16.66
N ARG A 364 -18.41 13.44 -17.29
CA ARG A 364 -19.67 14.09 -16.97
C ARG A 364 -20.83 13.11 -17.10
N ARG A 365 -21.96 13.43 -16.47
CA ARG A 365 -23.19 12.65 -16.52
C ARG A 365 -23.66 12.40 -17.95
N GLU A 366 -23.59 13.42 -18.81
CA GLU A 366 -24.07 13.37 -20.21
C GLU A 366 -23.23 12.44 -21.10
N ASP A 367 -22.02 12.07 -20.65
CA ASP A 367 -21.17 11.14 -21.39
C ASP A 367 -21.83 9.74 -21.44
N LEU A 368 -22.58 9.34 -20.42
CA LEU A 368 -23.32 8.06 -20.39
C LEU A 368 -24.39 8.00 -21.49
N ASP A 369 -25.14 9.09 -21.66
CA ASP A 369 -26.19 9.18 -22.68
C ASP A 369 -25.57 9.23 -24.07
N SER A 370 -24.50 10.01 -24.22
CA SER A 370 -23.77 10.16 -25.49
C SER A 370 -23.14 8.83 -25.93
N PHE A 371 -22.54 8.09 -25.00
CA PHE A 371 -21.95 6.79 -25.29
C PHE A 371 -23.03 5.77 -25.68
N GLY A 372 -24.13 5.68 -24.92
CA GLY A 372 -25.25 4.80 -25.22
C GLY A 372 -25.93 5.11 -26.55
N ALA A 373 -26.04 6.40 -26.94
CA ALA A 373 -26.60 6.80 -28.22
C ALA A 373 -25.73 6.40 -29.43
N VAL A 374 -24.40 6.37 -29.26
CA VAL A 374 -23.45 6.04 -30.33
C VAL A 374 -23.19 4.53 -30.42
N HIS A 375 -22.99 3.87 -29.28
CA HIS A 375 -22.53 2.48 -29.20
C HIS A 375 -23.63 1.48 -28.78
N GLY A 376 -24.79 1.97 -28.33
CA GLY A 376 -25.88 1.13 -27.86
C GLY A 376 -25.71 0.65 -26.42
N TYR A 377 -26.66 -0.18 -25.98
CA TYR A 377 -26.71 -0.80 -24.66
C TYR A 377 -26.72 -2.33 -24.79
N PRO A 378 -26.23 -3.08 -23.77
CA PRO A 378 -25.59 -2.56 -22.57
C PRO A 378 -24.13 -2.14 -22.80
N PHE A 379 -23.63 -1.27 -21.93
CA PHE A 379 -22.20 -0.96 -21.83
C PHE A 379 -21.72 -1.01 -20.37
N ILE A 380 -20.41 -1.04 -20.16
CA ILE A 380 -19.78 -1.12 -18.84
C ILE A 380 -19.17 0.21 -18.45
N VAL A 381 -19.39 0.64 -17.21
CA VAL A 381 -18.65 1.71 -16.54
C VAL A 381 -17.70 1.08 -15.54
N LYS A 382 -16.41 1.45 -15.57
CA LYS A 382 -15.41 0.92 -14.63
C LYS A 382 -14.27 1.90 -14.35
N PRO A 383 -13.56 1.80 -13.21
CA PRO A 383 -12.36 2.57 -12.97
C PRO A 383 -11.27 2.24 -13.99
N THR A 384 -10.38 3.19 -14.25
CA THR A 384 -9.28 3.01 -15.23
C THR A 384 -8.14 2.14 -14.71
N ASP A 385 -7.87 2.12 -13.40
CA ASP A 385 -6.66 1.52 -12.83
C ASP A 385 -6.89 0.68 -11.55
N ALA A 386 -8.14 0.24 -11.34
CA ALA A 386 -8.55 -0.62 -10.22
C ALA A 386 -8.66 -2.10 -10.62
N THR A 387 -8.79 -2.95 -9.60
CA THR A 387 -8.84 -4.42 -9.67
C THR A 387 -10.05 -5.02 -8.95
N ALA A 388 -10.23 -6.34 -9.06
CA ALA A 388 -11.17 -7.10 -8.24
C ALA A 388 -12.66 -6.70 -8.47
N SER A 389 -12.97 -6.32 -9.71
CA SER A 389 -14.31 -5.86 -10.15
C SER A 389 -14.90 -4.69 -9.37
N ILE A 390 -14.07 -3.93 -8.63
CA ILE A 390 -14.56 -2.77 -7.88
C ILE A 390 -15.05 -1.66 -8.81
N GLY A 391 -16.23 -1.12 -8.51
CA GLY A 391 -16.80 0.00 -9.25
C GLY A 391 -17.14 -0.33 -10.71
N VAL A 392 -17.33 -1.61 -11.03
CA VAL A 392 -17.78 -2.07 -12.35
C VAL A 392 -19.30 -2.11 -12.38
N TYR A 393 -19.91 -1.36 -13.29
CA TYR A 393 -21.36 -1.24 -13.42
C TYR A 393 -21.78 -1.51 -14.86
N ARG A 394 -22.82 -2.33 -15.02
CA ARG A 394 -23.49 -2.51 -16.30
C ARG A 394 -24.59 -1.47 -16.43
N VAL A 395 -24.59 -0.73 -17.54
CA VAL A 395 -25.63 0.21 -17.92
C VAL A 395 -26.50 -0.49 -18.96
N GLY A 396 -27.70 -0.89 -18.58
CA GLY A 396 -28.66 -1.63 -19.42
C GLY A 396 -29.53 -0.72 -20.28
N GLY A 397 -29.77 0.50 -19.85
CA GLY A 397 -30.53 1.51 -20.59
C GLY A 397 -30.33 2.93 -20.06
N PRO A 398 -30.94 3.94 -20.70
CA PRO A 398 -30.89 5.34 -20.26
C PRO A 398 -31.36 5.55 -18.81
N GLU A 399 -32.27 4.71 -18.32
CA GLU A 399 -32.81 4.75 -16.97
C GLU A 399 -31.76 4.50 -15.87
N ASP A 400 -30.68 3.79 -16.18
CA ASP A 400 -29.63 3.44 -15.20
C ASP A 400 -28.65 4.60 -14.98
N ALA A 401 -28.63 5.58 -15.88
CA ALA A 401 -27.53 6.52 -15.99
C ALA A 401 -27.41 7.47 -14.78
N GLU A 402 -28.53 7.90 -14.18
CA GLU A 402 -28.51 8.69 -12.94
C GLU A 402 -27.91 7.92 -11.76
N GLN A 403 -28.33 6.66 -11.58
CA GLN A 403 -27.86 5.83 -10.48
C GLN A 403 -26.37 5.51 -10.62
N VAL A 404 -25.93 5.15 -11.82
CA VAL A 404 -24.53 4.84 -12.10
C VAL A 404 -23.66 6.08 -11.92
N TRP A 405 -24.09 7.25 -12.42
CA TRP A 405 -23.36 8.50 -12.22
C TRP A 405 -23.22 8.89 -10.76
N ALA A 406 -24.30 8.84 -9.97
CA ALA A 406 -24.26 9.13 -8.54
C ALA A 406 -23.29 8.19 -7.80
N THR A 407 -23.26 6.92 -8.20
CA THR A 407 -22.35 5.92 -7.62
C THR A 407 -20.90 6.21 -7.98
N VAL A 408 -20.61 6.54 -9.24
CA VAL A 408 -19.26 6.92 -9.70
C VAL A 408 -18.77 8.16 -8.94
N GLU A 409 -19.58 9.21 -8.85
CA GLU A 409 -19.22 10.43 -8.11
C GLU A 409 -18.94 10.15 -6.64
N GLY A 410 -19.72 9.25 -6.01
CA GLY A 410 -19.47 8.82 -4.63
C GLY A 410 -18.17 8.04 -4.43
N LEU A 411 -17.66 7.39 -5.48
CA LEU A 411 -16.39 6.66 -5.45
C LEU A 411 -15.18 7.52 -5.79
N ARG A 412 -15.34 8.63 -6.52
CA ARG A 412 -14.21 9.51 -6.89
C ARG A 412 -13.52 10.09 -5.66
N GLY A 413 -12.19 10.10 -5.70
CA GLY A 413 -11.36 10.59 -4.61
C GLY A 413 -11.32 9.66 -3.39
N THR A 414 -12.03 8.53 -3.42
CA THR A 414 -11.97 7.57 -2.32
C THR A 414 -10.76 6.66 -2.47
N ARG A 415 -10.08 6.43 -1.34
CA ARG A 415 -9.21 5.27 -1.20
C ARG A 415 -10.03 4.20 -0.51
N THR A 416 -10.07 3.01 -1.08
CA THR A 416 -10.81 1.92 -0.47
C THR A 416 -9.97 1.35 0.67
N ASP A 417 -10.53 1.34 1.87
CA ASP A 417 -10.00 0.65 3.04
C ASP A 417 -9.88 -0.87 2.82
N ARG A 418 -10.63 -1.39 1.84
CA ARG A 418 -10.72 -2.81 1.47
C ARG A 418 -9.55 -3.34 0.64
N ILE A 419 -8.98 -2.53 -0.26
CA ILE A 419 -8.06 -3.03 -1.30
C ILE A 419 -6.61 -2.88 -0.85
N SER A 420 -6.28 -1.66 -0.47
CA SER A 420 -4.97 -1.21 -0.06
C SER A 420 -5.09 0.29 0.04
N THR A 421 -4.48 0.90 1.05
CA THR A 421 -4.36 2.37 1.15
C THR A 421 -3.62 3.02 -0.03
N MET A 422 -3.18 2.22 -1.00
CA MET A 422 -2.38 2.56 -2.18
C MET A 422 -3.19 2.90 -3.43
N TYR A 423 -4.49 2.57 -3.52
CA TYR A 423 -5.32 2.88 -4.70
C TYR A 423 -6.25 4.06 -4.44
N LEU A 424 -6.29 4.99 -5.39
CA LEU A 424 -7.20 6.14 -5.41
C LEU A 424 -8.15 5.96 -6.59
N LEU A 425 -9.43 5.71 -6.32
CA LEU A 425 -10.44 5.66 -7.38
C LEU A 425 -10.73 7.07 -7.84
N GLN A 426 -10.22 7.45 -9.01
CA GLN A 426 -10.37 8.81 -9.52
C GLN A 426 -11.03 8.83 -10.89
N ASP A 427 -10.48 8.08 -11.83
CA ASP A 427 -10.86 8.11 -13.23
C ASP A 427 -11.63 6.86 -13.63
N PHE A 428 -12.70 7.07 -14.41
CA PHE A 428 -13.59 6.03 -14.89
C PHE A 428 -13.70 6.09 -16.42
N LEU A 429 -13.99 4.95 -17.03
CA LEU A 429 -14.28 4.82 -18.45
C LEU A 429 -15.63 4.13 -18.68
N MET A 430 -16.17 4.32 -19.88
CA MET A 430 -17.25 3.54 -20.46
C MET A 430 -16.67 2.67 -21.58
N GLU A 431 -17.10 1.43 -21.70
CA GLU A 431 -16.75 0.54 -22.81
C GLU A 431 -17.91 -0.36 -23.23
N GLU A 432 -17.94 -0.78 -24.49
CA GLU A 432 -18.94 -1.74 -24.97
C GLU A 432 -18.91 -3.04 -24.15
N TYR A 433 -20.10 -3.56 -23.84
CA TYR A 433 -20.21 -4.84 -23.15
C TYR A 433 -19.96 -6.00 -24.12
N VAL A 434 -18.98 -6.84 -23.80
CA VAL A 434 -18.71 -8.07 -24.54
C VAL A 434 -19.42 -9.22 -23.85
N GLU A 435 -20.52 -9.69 -24.43
CA GLU A 435 -21.22 -10.87 -23.94
C GLU A 435 -20.44 -12.16 -24.27
N GLY A 436 -20.48 -13.16 -23.38
CA GLY A 436 -19.81 -14.44 -23.55
C GLY A 436 -19.08 -14.93 -22.29
N PRO A 437 -18.58 -16.18 -22.27
CA PRO A 437 -17.79 -16.70 -21.16
C PRO A 437 -16.45 -15.98 -21.02
N GLU A 438 -15.97 -15.87 -19.78
CA GLU A 438 -14.74 -15.17 -19.42
C GLU A 438 -13.62 -16.14 -19.00
N PHE A 439 -12.41 -15.81 -19.43
CA PHE A 439 -11.20 -16.56 -19.17
C PHE A 439 -10.09 -15.58 -18.77
N SER A 440 -9.08 -16.08 -18.07
CA SER A 440 -7.79 -15.40 -18.01
C SER A 440 -6.70 -16.25 -18.66
N VAL A 441 -5.68 -15.60 -19.18
CA VAL A 441 -4.60 -16.24 -19.92
C VAL A 441 -3.29 -15.83 -19.28
N GLU A 442 -2.59 -16.84 -18.79
CA GLU A 442 -1.32 -16.67 -18.10
C GLU A 442 -0.21 -16.98 -19.10
N ALA A 443 0.60 -15.98 -19.40
CA ALA A 443 1.66 -16.10 -20.40
C ALA A 443 2.98 -15.57 -19.87
N PHE A 444 4.07 -16.01 -20.51
CA PHE A 444 5.39 -15.43 -20.35
C PHE A 444 5.94 -15.04 -21.72
N SER A 445 6.52 -13.85 -21.80
CA SER A 445 7.16 -13.34 -23.01
C SER A 445 8.68 -13.50 -22.89
N PHE A 446 9.30 -14.07 -23.92
CA PHE A 446 10.75 -14.27 -24.03
C PHE A 446 11.25 -13.52 -25.26
N ALA A 447 11.89 -12.36 -25.06
CA ALA A 447 12.41 -11.51 -26.13
C ALA A 447 11.40 -11.16 -27.25
N GLY A 448 10.10 -11.09 -26.93
CA GLY A 448 8.99 -10.85 -27.86
C GLY A 448 8.26 -12.11 -28.34
N ARG A 449 8.73 -13.32 -27.96
CA ARG A 449 8.00 -14.56 -28.21
C ARG A 449 7.09 -14.88 -27.02
N HIS A 450 5.79 -14.94 -27.28
CA HIS A 450 4.78 -15.14 -26.24
C HIS A 450 4.42 -16.61 -26.08
N VAL A 451 4.68 -17.18 -24.91
CA VAL A 451 4.27 -18.54 -24.54
C VAL A 451 3.07 -18.46 -23.61
N VAL A 452 1.91 -18.89 -24.09
CA VAL A 452 0.73 -19.08 -23.24
C VAL A 452 0.94 -20.34 -22.40
N VAL A 453 1.12 -20.15 -21.09
CA VAL A 453 1.35 -21.21 -20.11
C VAL A 453 0.04 -21.86 -19.72
N ALA A 454 -1.01 -21.05 -19.51
CA ALA A 454 -2.30 -21.55 -19.05
C ALA A 454 -3.45 -20.67 -19.56
N ILE A 455 -4.59 -21.30 -19.85
CA ILE A 455 -5.88 -20.63 -20.03
C ILE A 455 -6.75 -21.06 -18.86
N THR A 456 -7.13 -20.10 -18.03
CA THR A 456 -7.90 -20.25 -16.80
C THR A 456 -9.38 -19.98 -17.09
N GLU A 457 -10.24 -20.93 -16.74
CA GLU A 457 -11.70 -20.76 -16.75
C GLU A 457 -12.11 -19.95 -15.51
N LYS A 458 -12.85 -18.85 -15.71
CA LYS A 458 -13.35 -18.01 -14.61
C LYS A 458 -14.84 -18.28 -14.36
N PHE A 459 -15.21 -18.53 -13.11
CA PHE A 459 -16.61 -18.54 -12.70
C PHE A 459 -16.99 -17.14 -12.24
N VAL A 460 -17.94 -16.51 -12.90
CA VAL A 460 -18.26 -15.09 -12.68
C VAL A 460 -19.75 -14.92 -12.38
N HIS A 461 -20.08 -14.09 -11.41
CA HIS A 461 -21.45 -13.72 -11.09
C HIS A 461 -22.10 -12.96 -12.25
N ALA A 462 -23.24 -13.45 -12.73
CA ALA A 462 -23.88 -12.98 -13.97
C ALA A 462 -24.12 -11.46 -14.04
N GLU A 463 -24.50 -10.84 -12.91
CA GLU A 463 -24.84 -9.41 -12.87
C GLU A 463 -23.78 -8.50 -12.25
N ARG A 464 -22.89 -9.07 -11.43
CA ARG A 464 -22.00 -8.31 -10.53
C ARG A 464 -20.53 -8.45 -10.90
N PHE A 465 -20.22 -9.33 -11.84
CA PHE A 465 -18.85 -9.59 -12.30
C PHE A 465 -17.88 -10.02 -11.20
N ALA A 466 -18.40 -10.40 -10.03
CA ALA A 466 -17.61 -10.96 -8.94
C ALA A 466 -17.21 -12.40 -9.28
N GLU A 467 -15.95 -12.75 -9.02
CA GLU A 467 -15.39 -14.06 -9.29
C GLU A 467 -15.79 -15.04 -8.18
N LEU A 468 -16.25 -16.22 -8.58
CA LEU A 468 -16.81 -17.30 -7.74
C LEU A 468 -15.86 -18.52 -7.67
N GLY A 469 -14.89 -18.58 -8.58
CA GLY A 469 -13.79 -19.53 -8.57
C GLY A 469 -13.08 -19.54 -9.92
N HIS A 470 -12.00 -20.30 -9.99
CA HIS A 470 -11.22 -20.50 -11.21
C HIS A 470 -10.87 -21.97 -11.39
N ALA A 471 -10.64 -22.38 -12.64
CA ALA A 471 -10.25 -23.75 -12.96
C ALA A 471 -9.25 -23.84 -14.12
N LEU A 472 -8.35 -24.81 -14.03
CA LEU A 472 -7.23 -25.02 -14.93
C LEU A 472 -7.02 -26.52 -15.22
N PRO A 473 -6.65 -26.90 -16.45
CA PRO A 473 -6.83 -26.14 -17.70
C PRO A 473 -8.31 -25.80 -17.94
N ALA A 474 -8.58 -24.69 -18.62
CA ALA A 474 -9.95 -24.34 -19.04
C ALA A 474 -10.57 -25.43 -19.90
N ARG A 475 -11.84 -25.75 -19.64
CA ARG A 475 -12.59 -26.77 -20.38
C ARG A 475 -13.12 -26.19 -21.69
N LEU A 476 -12.22 -26.08 -22.67
CA LEU A 476 -12.47 -25.49 -23.99
C LEU A 476 -12.06 -26.45 -25.11
N GLU A 477 -12.76 -26.38 -26.24
CA GLU A 477 -12.32 -27.02 -27.49
C GLU A 477 -10.96 -26.46 -27.93
N GLU A 478 -10.14 -27.30 -28.56
CA GLU A 478 -8.79 -26.93 -29.02
C GLU A 478 -8.81 -25.73 -29.97
N SER A 479 -9.81 -25.65 -30.85
CA SER A 479 -10.02 -24.53 -31.77
C SER A 479 -10.20 -23.19 -31.04
N ALA A 480 -10.95 -23.17 -29.94
CA ALA A 480 -11.17 -21.99 -29.12
C ALA A 480 -9.89 -21.61 -28.35
N GLN A 481 -9.16 -22.60 -27.82
CA GLN A 481 -7.87 -22.36 -27.17
C GLN A 481 -6.87 -21.72 -28.13
N ASP A 482 -6.78 -22.20 -29.37
CA ASP A 482 -5.87 -21.67 -30.38
C ASP A 482 -6.24 -20.24 -30.78
N GLN A 483 -7.53 -19.92 -30.91
CA GLN A 483 -7.99 -18.56 -31.15
C GLN A 483 -7.61 -17.62 -29.99
N ILE A 484 -7.80 -18.06 -28.74
CA ILE A 484 -7.40 -17.28 -27.56
C ILE A 484 -5.89 -17.02 -27.58
N ARG A 485 -5.09 -18.06 -27.81
CA ARG A 485 -3.61 -17.95 -27.86
C ARG A 485 -3.16 -16.97 -28.94
N ALA A 486 -3.73 -17.09 -30.15
CA ALA A 486 -3.41 -16.20 -31.26
C ALA A 486 -3.82 -14.75 -30.97
N SER A 487 -4.99 -14.54 -30.35
CA SER A 487 -5.47 -13.21 -29.95
C SER A 487 -4.57 -12.57 -28.89
N VAL A 488 -4.23 -13.32 -27.84
CA VAL A 488 -3.33 -12.85 -26.76
C VAL A 488 -1.93 -12.59 -27.29
N GLY A 489 -1.35 -13.48 -28.09
CA GLY A 489 -0.02 -13.26 -28.69
C GLY A 489 0.02 -11.97 -29.51
N ARG A 490 -0.96 -11.76 -30.41
CA ARG A 490 -1.08 -10.53 -31.19
C ARG A 490 -1.27 -9.29 -30.31
N PHE A 491 -2.09 -9.40 -29.27
CA PHE A 491 -2.30 -8.30 -28.33
C PHE A 491 -0.99 -7.90 -27.64
N LEU A 492 -0.21 -8.86 -27.14
CA LEU A 492 1.05 -8.60 -26.47
C LEU A 492 2.09 -7.97 -27.42
N ASP A 493 2.12 -8.40 -28.69
CA ASP A 493 2.91 -7.76 -29.74
C ASP A 493 2.52 -6.29 -29.94
N LEU A 494 1.22 -6.00 -30.07
CA LEU A 494 0.70 -4.65 -30.29
C LEU A 494 0.98 -3.73 -29.10
N ILE A 495 0.91 -4.27 -27.88
CA ILE A 495 1.25 -3.53 -26.65
C ILE A 495 2.76 -3.26 -26.57
N GLY A 496 3.57 -4.15 -27.11
CA GLY A 496 5.03 -4.09 -27.13
C GLY A 496 5.69 -4.77 -25.93
N LEU A 497 5.02 -5.76 -25.31
CA LEU A 497 5.64 -6.54 -24.24
C LEU A 497 6.72 -7.44 -24.85
N ARG A 498 7.95 -7.37 -24.36
CA ARG A 498 9.05 -8.22 -24.84
C ARG A 498 9.39 -9.35 -23.88
N ASP A 499 9.49 -9.00 -22.60
CA ASP A 499 9.95 -9.90 -21.56
C ASP A 499 9.03 -9.81 -20.34
N GLY A 500 8.79 -10.94 -19.70
CA GLY A 500 8.05 -11.01 -18.44
C GLY A 500 6.67 -11.65 -18.54
N VAL A 501 6.02 -11.75 -17.39
CA VAL A 501 4.69 -12.34 -17.22
C VAL A 501 3.60 -11.43 -17.78
N SER A 502 2.51 -12.03 -18.23
CA SER A 502 1.24 -11.35 -18.41
C SER A 502 0.08 -12.17 -17.88
N HIS A 503 -0.89 -11.48 -17.29
CA HIS A 503 -2.21 -11.99 -16.95
C HIS A 503 -3.22 -11.21 -17.80
N THR A 504 -3.90 -11.89 -18.71
CA THR A 504 -4.79 -11.25 -19.70
C THR A 504 -6.19 -11.81 -19.60
N GLU A 505 -7.18 -10.96 -19.34
CA GLU A 505 -8.59 -11.34 -19.31
C GLU A 505 -9.20 -11.27 -20.70
N VAL A 506 -9.93 -12.32 -21.06
CA VAL A 506 -10.48 -12.54 -22.39
C VAL A 506 -11.91 -13.00 -22.27
N ARG A 507 -12.80 -12.45 -23.09
CA ARG A 507 -14.16 -12.98 -23.28
C ARG A 507 -14.32 -13.53 -24.68
N ILE A 508 -14.95 -14.70 -24.79
CA ILE A 508 -15.27 -15.27 -26.11
C ILE A 508 -16.61 -14.68 -26.55
N GLY A 509 -16.57 -13.62 -27.35
CA GLY A 509 -17.75 -13.00 -27.93
C GLY A 509 -18.23 -13.73 -29.19
N ALA A 510 -19.33 -13.27 -29.78
CA ALA A 510 -19.91 -13.85 -31.00
C ALA A 510 -18.96 -13.86 -32.21
N ARG A 511 -17.95 -13.00 -32.22
CA ARG A 511 -16.94 -12.88 -33.30
C ARG A 511 -15.58 -13.47 -32.93
N GLY A 512 -15.47 -14.15 -31.78
CA GLY A 512 -14.23 -14.72 -31.28
C GLY A 512 -13.71 -14.02 -30.01
N PRO A 513 -12.46 -14.32 -29.60
CA PRO A 513 -11.87 -13.81 -28.36
C PRO A 513 -11.62 -12.31 -28.39
N VAL A 514 -12.06 -11.62 -27.35
CA VAL A 514 -11.88 -10.17 -27.15
C VAL A 514 -11.12 -9.93 -25.85
N ILE A 515 -10.04 -9.16 -25.93
CA ILE A 515 -9.24 -8.77 -24.77
C ILE A 515 -10.00 -7.73 -23.95
N ILE A 516 -10.23 -8.01 -22.67
CA ILE A 516 -10.95 -7.13 -21.75
C ILE A 516 -9.99 -6.25 -20.97
N GLU A 517 -8.95 -6.86 -20.41
CA GLU A 517 -7.86 -6.19 -19.72
C GLU A 517 -6.63 -7.09 -19.69
N SER A 518 -5.48 -6.54 -19.31
CA SER A 518 -4.26 -7.30 -19.14
C SER A 518 -3.32 -6.57 -18.19
N HIS A 519 -2.40 -7.31 -17.57
CA HIS A 519 -1.37 -6.79 -16.69
C HIS A 519 -0.02 -7.49 -16.92
N ASN A 520 1.12 -6.79 -16.76
CA ASN A 520 2.47 -7.40 -16.77
C ASN A 520 2.91 -7.91 -15.39
N ARG A 521 1.99 -8.55 -14.67
CA ARG A 521 2.22 -9.23 -13.39
C ARG A 521 1.59 -10.62 -13.38
N ILE A 522 1.88 -11.38 -12.33
CA ILE A 522 1.19 -12.64 -12.05
C ILE A 522 -0.28 -12.39 -11.68
N ALA A 523 -1.12 -13.38 -11.97
CA ALA A 523 -2.53 -13.42 -11.61
C ALA A 523 -2.77 -13.42 -10.09
N GLY A 524 -3.97 -13.02 -9.67
CA GLY A 524 -4.44 -13.10 -8.27
C GLY A 524 -5.09 -14.45 -7.94
N ASP A 525 -5.85 -14.51 -6.84
CA ASP A 525 -6.83 -15.58 -6.57
C ASP A 525 -6.32 -17.02 -6.61
N ALA A 526 -5.10 -17.22 -6.13
CA ALA A 526 -4.41 -18.50 -6.12
C ALA A 526 -4.12 -19.10 -7.52
N ILE A 527 -4.34 -18.35 -8.61
CA ILE A 527 -4.04 -18.80 -9.97
C ILE A 527 -2.55 -19.18 -10.14
N PRO A 528 -1.56 -18.46 -9.57
CA PRO A 528 -0.16 -18.90 -9.61
C PRO A 528 0.06 -20.30 -9.01
N GLU A 529 -0.65 -20.62 -7.93
CA GLU A 529 -0.66 -21.91 -7.27
C GLU A 529 -1.32 -22.98 -8.14
N LEU A 530 -2.44 -22.65 -8.79
CA LEU A 530 -3.09 -23.55 -9.76
C LEU A 530 -2.19 -23.85 -10.96
N VAL A 531 -1.52 -22.84 -11.54
CA VAL A 531 -0.58 -23.02 -12.66
C VAL A 531 0.58 -23.92 -12.25
N ARG A 532 1.15 -23.69 -11.06
CA ARG A 532 2.20 -24.55 -10.51
C ARG A 532 1.71 -25.98 -10.27
N GLY A 533 0.50 -26.15 -9.72
CA GLY A 533 -0.08 -27.46 -9.43
C GLY A 533 -0.48 -28.25 -10.68
N ALA A 534 -0.95 -27.59 -11.74
CA ALA A 534 -1.41 -28.24 -12.96
C ALA A 534 -0.31 -28.43 -14.01
N TYR A 535 0.66 -27.50 -14.10
CA TYR A 535 1.69 -27.47 -15.14
C TYR A 535 3.12 -27.57 -14.62
N GLY A 536 3.35 -27.41 -13.31
CA GLY A 536 4.70 -27.41 -12.73
C GLY A 536 5.48 -26.12 -13.03
N ILE A 537 4.80 -25.06 -13.48
CA ILE A 537 5.43 -23.78 -13.84
C ILE A 537 5.19 -22.74 -12.75
N ASP A 538 6.27 -22.11 -12.27
CA ASP A 538 6.23 -21.02 -11.30
C ASP A 538 6.51 -19.68 -12.00
N LEU A 539 5.46 -19.00 -12.47
CA LEU A 539 5.59 -17.75 -13.21
C LEU A 539 6.27 -16.62 -12.42
N SER A 540 6.16 -16.64 -11.08
CA SER A 540 6.87 -15.68 -10.21
C SER A 540 8.38 -15.90 -10.27
N ARG A 541 8.84 -17.16 -10.27
CA ARG A 541 10.25 -17.49 -10.48
C ARG A 541 10.73 -17.05 -11.87
N TYR A 542 9.92 -17.24 -12.91
CA TYR A 542 10.26 -16.78 -14.25
C TYR A 542 10.39 -15.25 -14.31
N ALA A 543 9.44 -14.50 -13.72
CA ALA A 543 9.48 -13.04 -13.69
C ALA A 543 10.74 -12.49 -13.01
N LEU A 544 11.21 -13.16 -11.95
CA LEU A 544 12.41 -12.77 -11.20
C LEU A 544 13.70 -13.27 -11.85
N GLY A 545 13.72 -14.50 -12.36
CA GLY A 545 14.93 -15.17 -12.83
C GLY A 545 15.29 -14.92 -14.30
N TRP A 546 14.30 -14.67 -15.16
CA TRP A 546 14.54 -14.49 -16.60
C TRP A 546 15.50 -13.33 -16.93
N PRO A 547 15.40 -12.14 -16.33
CA PRO A 547 16.33 -11.04 -16.62
C PRO A 547 17.80 -11.37 -16.32
N PHE A 548 18.04 -12.40 -15.53
CA PHE A 548 19.34 -12.85 -15.03
C PHE A 548 19.80 -14.17 -15.66
N GLY A 549 19.00 -14.78 -16.55
CA GLY A 549 19.32 -16.09 -17.15
C GLY A 549 19.28 -17.24 -16.14
N LEU A 550 18.52 -17.11 -15.05
CA LEU A 550 18.42 -18.11 -13.97
C LEU A 550 17.30 -19.13 -14.18
N VAL A 551 16.50 -18.94 -15.23
CA VAL A 551 15.47 -19.88 -15.67
C VAL A 551 15.67 -20.18 -17.14
N ALA A 552 15.37 -21.41 -17.55
CA ALA A 552 15.38 -21.78 -18.96
C ALA A 552 14.17 -21.17 -19.67
N GLU A 553 14.36 -20.76 -20.92
CA GLU A 553 13.25 -20.38 -21.79
C GLU A 553 12.31 -21.57 -22.00
N LEU A 554 11.00 -21.32 -21.99
CA LEU A 554 10.01 -22.34 -22.33
C LEU A 554 9.99 -22.51 -23.86
N PRO A 555 10.41 -23.66 -24.41
CA PRO A 555 10.50 -23.82 -25.86
C PRO A 555 9.10 -23.77 -26.49
N ASP A 556 8.16 -24.47 -25.88
CA ASP A 556 6.76 -24.58 -26.29
C ASP A 556 5.82 -24.41 -25.09
N ARG A 557 4.52 -24.44 -25.37
CA ARG A 557 3.50 -24.47 -24.33
C ARG A 557 3.67 -25.71 -23.43
N PRO A 558 3.57 -25.58 -22.10
CA PRO A 558 3.57 -26.73 -21.21
C PRO A 558 2.26 -27.52 -21.35
N GLU A 559 2.33 -28.82 -21.09
CA GLU A 559 1.15 -29.68 -20.97
C GLU A 559 0.72 -29.81 -19.51
N ALA A 560 -0.59 -29.77 -19.28
CA ALA A 560 -1.14 -30.00 -17.95
C ALA A 560 -0.99 -31.49 -17.58
N HIS A 561 -0.49 -31.76 -16.37
CA HIS A 561 -0.40 -33.11 -15.81
C HIS A 561 -1.47 -33.37 -14.73
N ALA A 562 -2.24 -32.34 -14.36
CA ALA A 562 -3.34 -32.40 -13.42
C ALA A 562 -4.37 -31.31 -13.73
N GLY A 563 -5.57 -31.46 -13.17
CA GLY A 563 -6.50 -30.35 -13.03
C GLY A 563 -6.25 -29.60 -11.72
N ALA A 564 -6.55 -28.30 -11.71
CA ALA A 564 -6.50 -27.48 -10.51
C ALA A 564 -7.70 -26.53 -10.48
N SER A 565 -8.23 -26.24 -9.31
CA SER A 565 -9.33 -25.29 -9.14
C SER A 565 -9.24 -24.56 -7.81
N VAL A 566 -9.64 -23.29 -7.81
CA VAL A 566 -9.90 -22.51 -6.62
C VAL A 566 -11.39 -22.22 -6.52
N ARG A 567 -11.96 -22.43 -5.34
CA ARG A 567 -13.36 -22.12 -5.03
C ARG A 567 -13.40 -21.10 -3.90
N PHE A 568 -14.29 -20.11 -4.02
CA PHE A 568 -14.45 -19.08 -3.00
C PHE A 568 -15.56 -19.41 -2.01
N LEU A 569 -15.43 -18.88 -0.80
CA LEU A 569 -16.45 -19.00 0.25
C LEU A 569 -17.29 -17.74 0.32
N VAL A 570 -18.61 -17.90 0.42
CA VAL A 570 -19.58 -16.82 0.60
C VAL A 570 -20.59 -17.21 1.68
N SER A 571 -21.37 -16.25 2.16
CA SER A 571 -22.48 -16.48 3.09
C SER A 571 -23.55 -15.41 2.92
N GLU A 572 -24.73 -15.67 3.46
CA GLU A 572 -25.77 -14.65 3.65
C GLU A 572 -25.27 -13.49 4.52
N PRO A 573 -25.84 -12.28 4.35
CA PRO A 573 -25.49 -11.11 5.14
C PRO A 573 -25.65 -11.33 6.64
N GLY A 574 -24.71 -10.79 7.41
CA GLY A 574 -24.72 -10.92 8.86
C GLY A 574 -23.36 -10.63 9.49
N ARG A 575 -23.11 -11.17 10.68
CA ARG A 575 -21.86 -10.99 11.40
C ARG A 575 -21.18 -12.33 11.64
N VAL A 576 -19.89 -12.43 11.30
CA VAL A 576 -19.11 -13.65 11.52
C VAL A 576 -19.00 -13.93 13.02
N GLU A 577 -19.44 -15.10 13.45
CA GLU A 577 -19.36 -15.56 14.85
C GLU A 577 -18.09 -16.37 15.11
N SER A 578 -17.77 -17.28 14.20
CA SER A 578 -16.65 -18.23 14.34
C SER A 578 -16.10 -18.62 12.97
N VAL A 579 -14.82 -18.98 12.95
CA VAL A 579 -14.08 -19.47 11.79
C VAL A 579 -13.27 -20.67 12.24
N GLU A 580 -13.58 -21.85 11.70
CA GLU A 580 -12.96 -23.13 12.04
C GLU A 580 -12.64 -23.94 10.77
N GLY A 581 -11.75 -24.94 10.88
CA GLY A 581 -11.45 -25.91 9.83
C GLY A 581 -10.42 -25.49 8.77
N ALA A 582 -9.89 -24.26 8.82
CA ALA A 582 -8.89 -23.79 7.85
C ALA A 582 -7.59 -24.61 7.88
N GLY A 583 -7.08 -24.92 9.08
CA GLY A 583 -5.86 -25.73 9.25
C GLY A 583 -6.06 -27.19 8.81
N ASP A 584 -7.22 -27.77 9.13
CA ASP A 584 -7.56 -29.14 8.73
C ASP A 584 -7.71 -29.25 7.21
N ALA A 585 -8.32 -28.25 6.56
CA ALA A 585 -8.41 -28.18 5.11
C ALA A 585 -7.02 -28.05 4.46
N ALA A 586 -6.18 -27.16 4.98
CA ALA A 586 -4.82 -26.96 4.47
C ALA A 586 -3.92 -28.20 4.60
N ALA A 587 -4.21 -29.10 5.55
CA ALA A 587 -3.46 -30.33 5.76
C ALA A 587 -3.89 -31.49 4.85
N GLN A 588 -4.97 -31.35 4.07
CA GLN A 588 -5.43 -32.43 3.18
C GLN A 588 -4.53 -32.56 1.94
N ASP A 589 -4.26 -33.79 1.54
CA ASP A 589 -3.47 -34.09 0.36
C ASP A 589 -4.04 -33.41 -0.89
N GLY A 590 -3.21 -32.78 -1.73
CA GLY A 590 -3.66 -32.14 -2.95
C GLY A 590 -4.38 -30.80 -2.77
N VAL A 591 -4.50 -30.29 -1.54
CA VAL A 591 -4.83 -28.88 -1.29
C VAL A 591 -3.58 -28.03 -1.52
N LEU A 592 -3.69 -27.04 -2.39
CA LEU A 592 -2.62 -26.13 -2.78
C LEU A 592 -2.54 -24.91 -1.87
N ASP A 593 -3.71 -24.39 -1.46
CA ASP A 593 -3.80 -23.21 -0.62
C ASP A 593 -5.17 -23.09 0.05
N VAL A 594 -5.19 -22.52 1.24
CA VAL A 594 -6.42 -22.15 1.98
C VAL A 594 -6.18 -20.78 2.59
N ARG A 595 -6.94 -19.78 2.13
CA ARG A 595 -6.88 -18.42 2.68
C ARG A 595 -8.25 -18.00 3.18
N ILE A 596 -8.43 -17.92 4.49
CA ILE A 596 -9.65 -17.39 5.10
C ILE A 596 -9.41 -15.93 5.49
N THR A 597 -10.12 -15.02 4.82
CA THR A 597 -10.02 -13.58 5.05
C THR A 597 -10.99 -13.12 6.15
N ALA A 598 -12.11 -13.81 6.30
CA ALA A 598 -13.11 -13.55 7.33
C ALA A 598 -12.55 -13.80 8.74
N LYS A 599 -12.91 -12.91 9.68
CA LYS A 599 -12.57 -13.01 11.11
C LYS A 599 -13.83 -12.88 11.97
N PRO A 600 -13.85 -13.50 13.16
CA PRO A 600 -14.92 -13.27 14.11
C PRO A 600 -15.14 -11.78 14.36
N GLY A 601 -16.39 -11.35 14.15
CA GLY A 601 -16.85 -9.99 14.29
C GLY A 601 -16.89 -9.16 13.01
N ASP A 602 -16.37 -9.68 11.90
CA ASP A 602 -16.49 -9.03 10.59
C ASP A 602 -17.95 -9.03 10.11
N THR A 603 -18.30 -8.00 9.35
CA THR A 603 -19.61 -7.91 8.68
C THR A 603 -19.55 -8.58 7.32
N VAL A 604 -20.51 -9.45 7.05
CA VAL A 604 -20.71 -10.12 5.76
C VAL A 604 -21.83 -9.40 5.00
N HIS A 605 -21.60 -9.17 3.71
CA HIS A 605 -22.58 -8.61 2.79
C HIS A 605 -22.90 -9.61 1.68
N SER A 606 -24.02 -9.41 0.99
CA SER A 606 -24.28 -10.11 -0.27
C SER A 606 -23.17 -9.77 -1.28
N ILE A 607 -22.84 -10.73 -2.14
CA ILE A 607 -21.74 -10.58 -3.09
C ILE A 607 -21.98 -9.42 -4.07
N ARG A 608 -21.17 -8.38 -3.98
CA ARG A 608 -21.17 -7.25 -4.94
C ARG A 608 -19.90 -7.23 -5.77
N ASP A 609 -18.79 -7.61 -5.15
CA ASP A 609 -17.47 -7.68 -5.75
C ASP A 609 -16.65 -8.79 -5.07
N ASN A 610 -15.40 -8.95 -5.48
CA ASN A 610 -14.50 -9.99 -4.99
C ASN A 610 -14.13 -9.84 -3.48
N TRP A 611 -14.44 -8.73 -2.83
CA TRP A 611 -14.11 -8.50 -1.41
C TRP A 611 -15.19 -8.98 -0.45
N ASP A 612 -16.40 -9.24 -0.94
CA ASP A 612 -17.46 -9.85 -0.13
C ASP A 612 -17.25 -11.37 0.05
N ARG A 613 -16.16 -11.93 -0.52
CA ARG A 613 -15.73 -13.32 -0.34
C ARG A 613 -15.08 -13.51 1.04
N LEU A 614 -15.41 -14.62 1.70
CA LEU A 614 -14.93 -14.96 3.05
C LEU A 614 -13.59 -15.70 3.05
N GLY A 615 -13.17 -16.20 1.90
CA GLY A 615 -11.92 -16.93 1.72
C GLY A 615 -11.91 -17.73 0.43
N LEU A 616 -10.88 -18.55 0.28
CA LEU A 616 -10.67 -19.44 -0.85
C LEU A 616 -10.06 -20.78 -0.42
N VAL A 617 -10.32 -21.81 -1.22
CA VAL A 617 -9.64 -23.11 -1.19
C VAL A 617 -9.18 -23.44 -2.61
N ALA A 618 -7.89 -23.65 -2.79
CA ALA A 618 -7.27 -24.09 -4.05
C ALA A 618 -6.81 -25.55 -3.93
N VAL A 619 -7.14 -26.38 -4.92
CA VAL A 619 -6.84 -27.82 -4.92
C VAL A 619 -6.38 -28.32 -6.28
N THR A 620 -5.82 -29.54 -6.29
CA THR A 620 -5.55 -30.34 -7.47
C THR A 620 -6.44 -31.59 -7.54
N GLY A 621 -6.64 -32.07 -8.76
CA GLY A 621 -7.32 -33.31 -9.09
C GLY A 621 -6.77 -33.96 -10.37
N PRO A 622 -7.20 -35.17 -10.71
CA PRO A 622 -6.75 -35.87 -11.92
C PRO A 622 -7.11 -35.12 -13.22
N ASP A 623 -8.20 -34.35 -13.21
CA ASP A 623 -8.64 -33.47 -14.29
C ASP A 623 -9.35 -32.23 -13.72
N THR A 624 -9.63 -31.24 -14.57
CA THR A 624 -10.24 -29.97 -14.17
C THR A 624 -11.58 -30.16 -13.46
N THR A 625 -12.43 -31.05 -13.97
CA THR A 625 -13.77 -31.31 -13.41
C THR A 625 -13.67 -31.95 -12.02
N ALA A 626 -12.74 -32.89 -11.84
CA ALA A 626 -12.46 -33.51 -10.56
C ALA A 626 -11.91 -32.49 -9.55
N ALA A 627 -11.04 -31.56 -9.97
CA ALA A 627 -10.51 -30.50 -9.12
C ALA A 627 -11.61 -29.51 -8.67
N ILE A 628 -12.52 -29.11 -9.57
CA ILE A 628 -13.66 -28.23 -9.24
C ILE A 628 -14.54 -28.86 -8.16
N ARG A 629 -14.92 -30.13 -8.34
CA ARG A 629 -15.74 -30.87 -7.39
C ARG A 629 -15.04 -31.00 -6.04
N ARG A 630 -13.75 -31.39 -6.06
CA ARG A 630 -12.95 -31.54 -4.85
C ARG A 630 -12.85 -30.23 -4.05
N GLY A 631 -12.65 -29.10 -4.73
CA GLY A 631 -12.58 -27.80 -4.07
C GLY A 631 -13.88 -27.45 -3.33
N ALA A 632 -15.02 -27.83 -3.90
CA ALA A 632 -16.32 -27.68 -3.25
C ALA A 632 -16.45 -28.63 -2.04
N GLU A 633 -16.12 -29.91 -2.19
CA GLU A 633 -16.14 -30.92 -1.12
C GLU A 633 -15.29 -30.48 0.09
N VAL A 634 -14.07 -29.98 -0.13
CA VAL A 634 -13.19 -29.51 0.95
C VAL A 634 -13.84 -28.37 1.75
N ILE A 635 -14.47 -27.41 1.07
CA ILE A 635 -15.18 -26.30 1.72
C ILE A 635 -16.38 -26.84 2.51
N GLU A 636 -17.22 -27.67 1.89
CA GLU A 636 -18.46 -28.20 2.49
C GLU A 636 -18.21 -29.14 3.66
N ASP A 637 -17.16 -29.95 3.61
CA ASP A 637 -16.90 -30.95 4.64
C ASP A 637 -16.08 -30.40 5.81
N THR A 638 -15.16 -29.46 5.52
CA THR A 638 -14.09 -29.10 6.46
C THR A 638 -14.25 -27.70 7.02
N ILE A 639 -14.62 -26.71 6.20
CA ILE A 639 -14.62 -25.32 6.62
C ILE A 639 -15.95 -24.98 7.31
N ARG A 640 -15.85 -24.32 8.47
CA ARG A 640 -17.02 -23.90 9.26
C ARG A 640 -16.88 -22.42 9.62
N ILE A 641 -17.48 -21.56 8.82
CA ILE A 641 -17.63 -20.13 9.14
C ILE A 641 -19.09 -19.86 9.46
N ARG A 642 -19.40 -19.57 10.72
CA ARG A 642 -20.77 -19.25 11.16
C ARG A 642 -21.03 -17.76 11.06
N VAL A 643 -22.17 -17.39 10.49
CA VAL A 643 -22.59 -15.99 10.29
C VAL A 643 -23.97 -15.79 10.91
N ALA A 644 -24.07 -14.94 11.92
CA ALA A 644 -25.34 -14.56 12.54
C ALA A 644 -26.05 -13.51 11.67
N GLY A 645 -27.22 -13.86 11.14
CA GLY A 645 -28.11 -12.97 10.42
C GLY A 645 -28.85 -12.01 11.37
N GLU A 646 -29.28 -10.87 10.84
CA GLU A 646 -30.08 -9.88 11.59
C GLU A 646 -31.48 -10.42 11.96
N ASP A 647 -31.94 -11.47 11.27
CA ASP A 647 -33.19 -12.18 11.52
C ASP A 647 -33.08 -13.23 12.65
N GLY A 648 -31.92 -13.35 13.29
CA GLY A 648 -31.63 -14.31 14.36
C GLY A 648 -31.31 -15.73 13.86
N ARG A 649 -31.19 -15.96 12.54
CA ARG A 649 -30.72 -17.24 11.98
C ARG A 649 -29.20 -17.25 11.91
N THR A 650 -28.61 -18.44 12.08
CA THR A 650 -27.19 -18.65 11.82
C THR A 650 -27.01 -19.36 10.49
N TRP A 651 -26.21 -18.76 9.62
CA TRP A 651 -25.82 -19.29 8.32
C TRP A 651 -24.42 -19.90 8.40
N LEU A 652 -24.18 -20.90 7.55
CA LEU A 652 -22.85 -21.45 7.34
C LEU A 652 -22.33 -20.94 6.00
N ALA A 653 -21.07 -20.49 5.97
CA ALA A 653 -20.43 -20.20 4.69
C ALA A 653 -20.41 -21.44 3.81
N HIS A 654 -20.59 -21.22 2.53
CA HIS A 654 -20.69 -22.25 1.51
C HIS A 654 -19.91 -21.82 0.27
N VAL A 655 -19.78 -22.76 -0.66
CA VAL A 655 -19.09 -22.54 -1.94
C VAL A 655 -19.86 -21.48 -2.74
N ALA A 656 -19.13 -20.52 -3.29
CA ALA A 656 -19.68 -19.59 -4.26
C ALA A 656 -20.03 -20.34 -5.56
N GLU A 657 -21.32 -20.45 -5.83
CA GLU A 657 -21.85 -21.03 -7.06
C GLU A 657 -22.32 -19.91 -8.00
N ALA A 658 -21.99 -20.04 -9.28
CA ALA A 658 -22.66 -19.22 -10.29
C ALA A 658 -24.13 -19.63 -10.28
N GLY A 659 -25.04 -18.67 -10.06
CA GLY A 659 -26.47 -18.95 -10.19
C GLY A 659 -26.69 -19.65 -11.53
N SER A 660 -27.17 -20.90 -11.48
CA SER A 660 -27.49 -21.66 -12.69
C SER A 660 -28.31 -20.76 -13.60
N PRO A 661 -27.87 -20.47 -14.84
CA PRO A 661 -28.81 -19.95 -15.81
C PRO A 661 -29.93 -20.99 -15.86
N ALA A 662 -31.16 -20.55 -15.60
CA ALA A 662 -32.31 -21.42 -15.51
C ALA A 662 -32.29 -22.46 -16.65
N GLY A 663 -32.07 -23.73 -16.30
CA GLY A 663 -32.32 -24.88 -17.16
C GLY A 663 -31.14 -25.39 -17.99
N VAL A 664 -30.24 -26.15 -17.37
CA VAL A 664 -29.85 -27.47 -17.93
C VAL A 664 -29.77 -28.45 -16.77
N ARG A 665 -30.90 -29.08 -16.46
CA ARG A 665 -30.90 -30.43 -15.90
C ARG A 665 -30.82 -31.39 -17.09
N ALA A 666 -29.72 -32.12 -17.18
CA ALA A 666 -29.67 -33.51 -17.64
C ALA A 666 -28.38 -34.14 -17.12
#